data_AF-V4L0Q1-F1
#
_entry.id   AF-V4L0Q1-F1
#
_cell.length_a   1.000
_cell.length_b   1.000
_cell.length_c   1.000
_cell.angle_alpha   90.00
_cell.angle_beta   90.00
_cell.angle_gamma   90.00
#
_symmetry.space_group_name_H-M   'P 1'
#
loop_
_entity.id
_entity.type
_entity.pdbx_description
1 polymer ?
#
loop_
_entity_poly.entity_id
_entity_poly.type
_entity_poly.pdbx_seq_one_letter_code
_entity_poly.pdbx_strand_id
1 'polypeptide(L)'
;MEETFVPFEGIKNDLKGRLTCYKQDWTGGFKAGFRILAPTTYIFFASAIPVISFGEQLERSTDGVLTAVQTLASTAICGIIHSIIGGQPLLILGVAEPTVIMYTFMFNFAKGRPELGRNLFLAWSGWVCVWTSLILFVLAICGACSIINRFTRVAGELFGLLIAMLFMQEAIKGLVDEFRSPERENLKLLEFLPSWRFANGMFALVLSFGLLITALRSRKARSWRYGTGWLRSLIADYGVPLMVLVWTGVSYIPTGDVPKGIPRRLFSPNPWSPGAYENWTVVKEMLEVPIVYIIGAFIPATMIAVLYYFDHSVASQLAQQKEFNLRKPSSYHYDLLLLGFLTLICGLLGIPPSNGVIPQSPMHTKSLATLKYQLLRNRLVATARRSIKQNASLGQLYGNMQEVYNQMQTPLVYQQPQGLKELKESTIQATTFTGNLDAPVDETLFDIEKEIDDLLPIEVKEQRVSNLLQALMVGGCVAAMPLLKMIPTSVLWGYFAFMAIESLPGNQFWERILLLFTAPSRRFKVLEDNHATFVETVPFKTIAMFTIFQTTYLLICFGLTWIPLAGVMFPLMIMFLVPVRQYILPRFFKSAHLQDLDAAEYEEAPALPFNLAVPEAEMGSTASYPCDSEILDEYITRSRGEFRHTCSPKVTSSTSTPGFNRNLSQVFSPRVNERRGEMSPRLAGKGKNSPKPSPLNPSSSSPSK
;
A
#
# COMPACT_ATOMS: atom_id res chain seq x y z
N MET A 1 -20.81 6.67 -13.77
CA MET A 1 -21.27 8.04 -14.06
C MET A 1 -20.23 8.65 -14.98
N GLU A 2 -20.57 8.83 -16.26
CA GLU A 2 -19.76 9.63 -17.17
C GLU A 2 -20.04 11.09 -16.83
N GLU A 3 -19.16 11.70 -16.03
CA GLU A 3 -19.23 13.15 -15.79
C GLU A 3 -18.95 13.85 -17.12
N THR A 4 -19.91 14.65 -17.58
CA THR A 4 -19.71 15.58 -18.69
C THR A 4 -18.52 16.47 -18.37
N PHE A 5 -17.53 16.52 -19.27
CA PHE A 5 -16.31 17.31 -19.13
C PHE A 5 -16.62 18.82 -19.12
N VAL A 6 -17.00 19.35 -17.97
CA VAL A 6 -17.15 20.79 -17.74
C VAL A 6 -15.89 21.28 -17.02
N PRO A 7 -15.12 22.21 -17.63
CA PRO A 7 -13.91 22.72 -16.99
C PRO A 7 -14.25 23.40 -15.66
N PHE A 8 -13.38 23.25 -14.66
CA PHE A 8 -13.50 23.77 -13.29
C PHE A 8 -14.59 23.17 -12.39
N GLU A 9 -15.52 22.37 -12.90
CA GLU A 9 -16.60 21.81 -12.07
C GLU A 9 -16.07 20.84 -11.00
N GLY A 10 -15.13 19.96 -11.38
CA GLY A 10 -14.49 19.02 -10.45
C GLY A 10 -13.78 19.70 -9.28
N ILE A 11 -12.99 20.75 -9.54
CA ILE A 11 -12.27 21.50 -8.51
C ILE A 11 -13.25 22.20 -7.55
N LYS A 12 -14.33 22.79 -8.09
CA LYS A 12 -15.34 23.49 -7.29
C LYS A 12 -16.09 22.53 -6.37
N ASN A 13 -16.42 21.34 -6.86
CA ASN A 13 -17.09 20.29 -6.09
C ASN A 13 -16.19 19.76 -4.96
N ASP A 14 -14.93 19.46 -5.28
CA ASP A 14 -13.92 19.00 -4.30
C ASP A 14 -13.73 20.04 -3.18
N LEU A 15 -13.57 21.31 -3.54
CA LEU A 15 -13.38 22.40 -2.57
C LEU A 15 -14.61 22.60 -1.68
N LYS A 16 -15.82 22.62 -2.26
CA LYS A 16 -17.08 22.81 -1.50
C LYS A 16 -17.31 21.66 -0.52
N GLY A 17 -17.01 20.42 -0.92
CA GLY A 17 -17.11 19.25 -0.06
C GLY A 17 -16.14 19.32 1.13
N ARG A 18 -14.87 19.64 0.87
CA ARG A 18 -13.82 19.66 1.91
C ARG A 18 -13.89 20.87 2.84
N LEU A 19 -14.32 22.04 2.35
CA LEU A 19 -14.43 23.26 3.18
C LEU A 19 -15.38 23.05 4.37
N THR A 20 -16.45 22.27 4.18
CA THR A 20 -17.42 21.93 5.24
C THR A 20 -16.81 21.07 6.35
N CYS A 21 -15.87 20.18 6.00
CA CYS A 21 -15.21 19.27 6.95
C CYS A 21 -13.94 19.83 7.57
N TYR A 22 -13.36 20.92 7.03
CA TYR A 22 -12.03 21.42 7.40
C TYR A 22 -11.87 21.71 8.91
N LYS A 23 -12.84 22.37 9.54
CA LYS A 23 -12.81 22.66 10.99
C LYS A 23 -12.80 21.39 11.86
N GLN A 24 -13.39 20.31 11.36
CA GLN A 24 -13.46 19.03 12.05
C GLN A 24 -12.15 18.25 11.99
N ASP A 25 -11.38 18.40 10.90
CA ASP A 25 -10.07 17.75 10.74
C ASP A 25 -9.12 18.19 11.87
N TRP A 26 -9.09 19.49 12.15
CA TRP A 26 -8.25 20.09 13.18
C TRP A 26 -8.73 19.74 14.59
N THR A 27 -10.01 19.99 14.89
CA THR A 27 -10.58 19.68 16.22
C THR A 27 -10.54 18.18 16.52
N GLY A 28 -10.70 17.33 15.50
CA GLY A 28 -10.57 15.88 15.59
C GLY A 28 -9.13 15.43 15.89
N GLY A 29 -8.14 16.06 15.27
CA GLY A 29 -6.72 15.83 15.55
C GLY A 29 -6.36 16.20 17.00
N PHE A 30 -6.64 17.43 17.42
CA PHE A 30 -6.28 17.88 18.79
C PHE A 30 -6.96 17.06 19.90
N LYS A 31 -8.22 16.63 19.71
CA LYS A 31 -8.94 15.79 20.70
C LYS A 31 -8.33 14.39 20.88
N ALA A 32 -7.60 13.86 19.90
CA ALA A 32 -6.98 12.54 20.03
C ALA A 32 -5.65 12.57 20.83
N GLY A 33 -5.12 13.77 21.12
CA GLY A 33 -4.02 13.98 22.07
C GLY A 33 -2.74 13.21 21.74
N PHE A 34 -2.01 12.78 22.79
CA PHE A 34 -0.73 12.06 22.70
C PHE A 34 -0.78 10.72 21.95
N ARG A 35 -1.96 10.20 21.62
CA ARG A 35 -2.08 8.92 20.92
C ARG A 35 -1.79 9.04 19.41
N ILE A 36 -1.88 10.25 18.84
CA ILE A 36 -1.47 10.52 17.44
C ILE A 36 0.06 10.51 17.29
N LEU A 37 0.83 10.71 18.36
CA LEU A 37 2.30 10.70 18.31
C LEU A 37 2.86 9.35 17.84
N ALA A 38 2.19 8.24 18.13
CA ALA A 38 2.66 6.92 17.70
C ALA A 38 2.59 6.73 16.18
N PRO A 39 1.41 6.89 15.52
CA PRO A 39 1.33 6.91 14.06
C PRO A 39 2.23 7.98 13.42
N THR A 40 2.33 9.16 14.05
CA THR A 40 3.14 10.25 13.50
C THR A 40 4.63 9.91 13.50
N THR A 41 5.15 9.41 14.63
CA THR A 41 6.55 9.01 14.75
C THR A 41 6.88 7.85 13.81
N TYR A 42 5.96 6.88 13.68
CA TYR A 42 6.09 5.78 12.74
C TYR A 42 6.23 6.28 11.28
N ILE A 43 5.31 7.12 10.83
CA ILE A 43 5.32 7.66 9.46
C ILE A 43 6.47 8.64 9.24
N PHE A 44 6.87 9.38 10.27
CA PHE A 44 8.07 10.21 10.22
C PHE A 44 9.31 9.39 9.86
N PHE A 45 9.57 8.28 10.53
CA PHE A 45 10.72 7.46 10.17
C PHE A 45 10.55 6.73 8.83
N ALA A 46 9.33 6.27 8.52
CA ALA A 46 9.03 5.65 7.23
C ALA A 46 9.18 6.63 6.04
N SER A 47 9.13 7.94 6.29
CA SER A 47 9.31 9.00 5.28
C SER A 47 10.71 9.61 5.26
N ALA A 48 11.33 9.81 6.41
CA ALA A 48 12.65 10.45 6.50
C ALA A 48 13.76 9.58 5.91
N ILE A 49 13.78 8.27 6.19
CA ILE A 49 14.88 7.39 5.76
C ILE A 49 14.95 7.27 4.22
N PRO A 50 13.85 7.01 3.49
CA PRO A 50 13.87 7.02 2.03
C PRO A 50 14.34 8.35 1.45
N VAL A 51 13.87 9.48 2.00
CA VAL A 51 14.21 10.82 1.50
C VAL A 51 15.69 11.16 1.72
N ILE A 52 16.28 10.73 2.84
CA ILE A 52 17.73 10.85 3.08
C ILE A 52 18.50 10.04 2.05
N SER A 53 18.05 8.80 1.81
CA SER A 53 18.71 7.88 0.90
C SER A 53 18.62 8.33 -0.57
N PHE A 54 17.46 8.81 -1.01
CA PHE A 54 17.29 9.46 -2.32
C PHE A 54 18.07 10.77 -2.44
N GLY A 55 18.23 11.49 -1.33
CA GLY A 55 19.09 12.66 -1.22
C GLY A 55 20.56 12.34 -1.49
N GLU A 56 21.08 11.29 -0.86
CA GLU A 56 22.44 10.77 -1.10
C GLU A 56 22.61 10.28 -2.55
N GLN A 57 21.59 9.61 -3.10
CA GLN A 57 21.60 9.16 -4.49
C GLN A 57 21.69 10.34 -5.46
N LEU A 58 20.93 11.42 -5.21
CA LEU A 58 21.01 12.66 -5.98
C LEU A 58 22.37 13.35 -5.83
N GLU A 59 22.94 13.35 -4.63
CA GLU A 59 24.26 13.92 -4.37
C GLU A 59 25.37 13.22 -5.15
N ARG A 60 25.32 11.89 -5.23
CA ARG A 60 26.24 11.11 -6.06
C ARG A 60 26.01 11.34 -7.55
N SER A 61 24.75 11.39 -7.99
CA SER A 61 24.40 11.46 -9.41
C SER A 61 24.54 12.86 -10.01
N THR A 62 24.43 13.92 -9.21
CA THR A 62 24.48 15.32 -9.65
C THR A 62 25.81 16.01 -9.36
N ASP A 63 26.88 15.23 -9.15
CA ASP A 63 28.18 15.73 -8.71
C ASP A 63 28.07 16.67 -7.49
N GLY A 64 27.13 16.43 -6.56
CA GLY A 64 26.90 17.23 -5.36
C GLY A 64 26.30 18.63 -5.58
N VAL A 65 25.63 18.87 -6.72
CA VAL A 65 24.81 20.07 -6.92
C VAL A 65 23.52 19.99 -6.12
N LEU A 66 22.87 18.82 -6.10
CA LEU A 66 21.73 18.53 -5.25
C LEU A 66 22.16 17.65 -4.06
N THR A 67 21.74 18.01 -2.86
CA THR A 67 22.14 17.35 -1.60
C THR A 67 20.93 16.79 -0.86
N ALA A 68 21.17 15.89 0.09
CA ALA A 68 20.11 15.34 0.95
C ALA A 68 19.36 16.40 1.79
N VAL A 69 19.96 17.57 1.97
CA VAL A 69 19.31 18.69 2.65
C VAL A 69 18.16 19.24 1.82
N GLN A 70 18.34 19.40 0.50
CA GLN A 70 17.32 19.95 -0.39
C GLN A 70 16.14 19.00 -0.59
N THR A 71 16.37 17.68 -0.60
CA THR A 71 15.29 16.69 -0.67
C THR A 71 14.44 16.66 0.61
N LEU A 72 15.08 16.74 1.79
CA LEU A 72 14.40 16.86 3.07
C LEU A 72 13.65 18.19 3.20
N ALA A 73 14.26 19.30 2.79
CA ALA A 73 13.61 20.61 2.79
C ALA A 73 12.39 20.62 1.87
N SER A 74 12.49 20.04 0.66
CA SER A 74 11.35 19.88 -0.24
C SER A 74 10.22 19.08 0.40
N THR A 75 10.54 17.92 0.97
CA THR A 75 9.54 17.06 1.64
C THR A 75 8.86 17.80 2.79
N ALA A 76 9.62 18.54 3.60
CA ALA A 76 9.08 19.31 4.72
C ALA A 76 8.18 20.46 4.26
N ILE A 77 8.63 21.28 3.29
CA ILE A 77 7.87 22.43 2.78
C ILE A 77 6.59 21.96 2.10
N CYS A 78 6.68 20.99 1.18
CA CYS A 78 5.52 20.43 0.49
C CYS A 78 4.55 19.75 1.46
N GLY A 79 5.06 19.00 2.44
CA GLY A 79 4.26 18.35 3.48
C GLY A 79 3.51 19.36 4.36
N ILE A 80 4.17 20.43 4.82
CA ILE A 80 3.53 21.49 5.62
C ILE A 80 2.43 22.18 4.83
N ILE A 81 2.73 22.64 3.61
CA ILE A 81 1.75 23.34 2.77
C ILE A 81 0.57 22.42 2.45
N HIS A 82 0.82 21.16 2.09
CA HIS A 82 -0.25 20.22 1.79
C HIS A 82 -1.07 19.83 3.02
N SER A 83 -0.48 19.70 4.20
CA SER A 83 -1.23 19.42 5.43
C SER A 83 -2.24 20.53 5.78
N ILE A 84 -1.89 21.79 5.47
CA ILE A 84 -2.71 22.97 5.72
C ILE A 84 -3.74 23.16 4.60
N ILE A 85 -3.30 23.17 3.35
CA ILE A 85 -4.11 23.63 2.20
C ILE A 85 -4.73 22.44 1.44
N GLY A 86 -4.15 21.24 1.52
CA GLY A 86 -4.54 20.06 0.75
C GLY A 86 -5.97 19.58 1.01
N GLY A 87 -6.60 19.04 -0.01
CA GLY A 87 -7.92 18.42 0.04
C GLY A 87 -7.88 17.10 0.80
N GLN A 88 -6.92 16.21 0.50
CA GLN A 88 -6.75 14.93 1.19
C GLN A 88 -5.68 14.99 2.29
N PRO A 89 -6.05 15.05 3.57
CA PRO A 89 -5.07 15.20 4.66
C PRO A 89 -4.26 13.92 4.96
N LEU A 90 -4.71 12.75 4.46
CA LEU A 90 -4.04 11.47 4.67
C LEU A 90 -2.84 11.25 3.73
N LEU A 91 -2.73 12.03 2.67
CA LEU A 91 -1.67 11.89 1.67
C LEU A 91 -0.33 12.39 2.23
N ILE A 92 0.71 11.56 2.13
CA ILE A 92 2.07 11.95 2.51
C ILE A 92 2.82 12.34 1.24
N LEU A 93 3.39 13.54 1.23
CA LEU A 93 4.28 14.00 0.17
C LEU A 93 5.73 13.71 0.53
N GLY A 94 6.52 13.41 -0.49
CA GLY A 94 7.95 13.24 -0.39
C GLY A 94 8.57 13.09 -1.77
N VAL A 95 9.91 13.05 -1.79
CA VAL A 95 10.65 12.78 -3.01
C VAL A 95 10.62 11.27 -3.29
N ALA A 96 10.09 10.88 -4.45
CA ALA A 96 10.11 9.51 -4.93
C ALA A 96 11.33 9.24 -5.84
N GLU A 97 11.73 7.97 -5.95
CA GLU A 97 12.82 7.54 -6.83
C GLU A 97 12.64 7.98 -8.30
N PRO A 98 11.45 7.92 -8.91
CA PRO A 98 11.24 8.47 -10.25
C PRO A 98 11.70 9.91 -10.42
N THR A 99 11.47 10.76 -9.42
CA THR A 99 11.96 12.15 -9.44
C THR A 99 13.47 12.19 -9.44
N VAL A 100 14.14 11.35 -8.63
CA VAL A 100 15.60 11.25 -8.58
C VAL A 100 16.17 10.86 -9.95
N ILE A 101 15.59 9.83 -10.57
CA ILE A 101 16.00 9.34 -11.89
C ILE A 101 15.87 10.44 -12.95
N MET A 102 14.74 11.17 -12.95
CA MET A 102 14.52 12.28 -13.88
C MET A 102 15.55 13.40 -13.71
N TYR A 103 15.85 13.78 -12.47
CA TYR A 103 16.86 14.80 -12.16
C TYR A 103 18.26 14.36 -12.56
N THR A 104 18.62 13.08 -12.40
CA THR A 104 19.88 12.51 -12.88
C THR A 104 20.00 12.58 -14.40
N PHE A 105 18.93 12.26 -15.15
CA PHE A 105 18.93 12.40 -16.60
C PHE A 105 19.05 13.84 -17.06
N MET A 106 18.32 14.75 -16.40
CA MET A 106 18.42 16.18 -16.66
C MET A 106 19.84 16.69 -16.42
N PHE A 107 20.49 16.24 -15.33
CA PHE A 107 21.86 16.62 -15.03
C PHE A 107 22.86 16.11 -16.08
N ASN A 108 22.75 14.84 -16.47
CA ASN A 108 23.59 14.27 -17.53
C ASN A 108 23.39 14.97 -18.88
N PHE A 109 22.14 15.35 -19.20
CA PHE A 109 21.83 16.14 -20.39
C PHE A 109 22.45 17.53 -20.34
N ALA A 110 22.35 18.23 -19.20
CA ALA A 110 22.93 19.56 -19.00
C ALA A 110 24.47 19.53 -19.07
N LYS A 111 25.10 18.54 -18.43
CA LYS A 111 26.56 18.33 -18.44
C LYS A 111 27.12 18.06 -19.84
N GLY A 112 26.34 17.39 -20.69
CA GLY A 112 26.72 17.11 -22.08
C GLY A 112 26.63 18.32 -23.03
N ARG A 113 26.13 19.47 -22.58
CA ARG A 113 25.94 20.67 -23.41
C ARG A 113 26.82 21.83 -22.92
N PRO A 114 27.68 22.41 -23.78
CA PRO A 114 28.63 23.44 -23.37
C PRO A 114 27.96 24.77 -22.96
N GLU A 115 26.76 25.06 -23.49
CA GLU A 115 26.03 26.31 -23.23
C GLU A 115 25.25 26.33 -21.91
N LEU A 116 24.89 25.15 -21.38
CA LEU A 116 24.14 25.03 -20.12
C LEU A 116 25.09 24.75 -18.96
N GLY A 117 26.10 23.89 -19.18
CA GLY A 117 27.10 23.56 -18.18
C GLY A 117 26.51 23.01 -16.87
N ARG A 118 27.35 22.94 -15.84
CA ARG A 118 26.97 22.46 -14.50
C ARG A 118 26.25 23.52 -13.67
N ASN A 119 26.61 24.80 -13.86
CA ASN A 119 26.16 25.89 -12.99
C ASN A 119 24.71 26.29 -13.29
N LEU A 120 24.28 26.29 -14.56
CA LEU A 120 22.90 26.67 -14.94
C LEU A 120 21.91 25.49 -14.88
N PHE A 121 22.33 24.31 -14.43
CA PHE A 121 21.45 23.15 -14.30
C PHE A 121 20.25 23.44 -13.37
N LEU A 122 20.50 24.08 -12.22
CA LEU A 122 19.45 24.43 -11.27
C LEU A 122 18.44 25.40 -11.89
N ALA A 123 18.93 26.44 -12.58
CA ALA A 123 18.10 27.41 -13.30
C ALA A 123 17.25 26.75 -14.40
N TRP A 124 17.84 25.84 -15.18
CA TRP A 124 17.10 25.06 -16.18
C TRP A 124 16.05 24.15 -15.54
N SER A 125 16.35 23.53 -14.40
CA SER A 125 15.37 22.73 -13.65
C SER A 125 14.17 23.56 -13.17
N GLY A 126 14.39 24.84 -12.83
CA GLY A 126 13.34 25.79 -12.52
C GLY A 126 12.38 25.99 -13.69
N TRP A 127 12.89 26.20 -14.91
CA TRP A 127 12.07 26.32 -16.12
C TRP A 127 11.29 25.03 -16.45
N VAL A 128 11.91 23.87 -16.26
CA VAL A 128 11.21 22.58 -16.38
C VAL A 128 10.05 22.50 -15.38
N CYS A 129 10.25 22.94 -14.14
CA CYS A 129 9.19 22.97 -13.13
C CYS A 129 8.07 23.97 -13.48
N VAL A 130 8.39 25.13 -14.06
CA VAL A 130 7.38 26.10 -14.55
C VAL A 130 6.49 25.45 -15.60
N TRP A 131 7.06 24.83 -16.64
CA TRP A 131 6.28 24.11 -17.65
C TRP A 131 5.49 22.95 -17.06
N THR A 132 6.08 22.20 -16.12
CA THR A 132 5.42 21.10 -15.43
C THR A 132 4.19 21.60 -14.67
N SER A 133 4.31 22.71 -13.93
CA SER A 133 3.21 23.31 -13.18
C SER A 133 2.06 23.75 -14.11
N LEU A 134 2.38 24.33 -15.28
CA LEU A 134 1.40 24.74 -16.27
C LEU A 134 0.62 23.54 -16.83
N ILE A 135 1.31 22.45 -17.16
CA ILE A 135 0.68 21.21 -17.63
C ILE A 135 -0.21 20.61 -16.53
N LEU A 136 0.26 20.58 -15.28
CA LEU A 136 -0.53 20.09 -14.14
C LEU A 136 -1.79 20.94 -13.91
N PHE A 137 -1.71 22.26 -14.06
CA PHE A 137 -2.89 23.14 -14.00
C PHE A 137 -3.88 22.83 -15.11
N VAL A 138 -3.41 22.63 -16.34
CA VAL A 138 -4.28 22.23 -17.47
C VAL A 138 -4.95 20.88 -17.18
N LEU A 139 -4.19 19.88 -16.72
CA LEU A 139 -4.73 18.56 -16.38
C LEU A 139 -5.78 18.63 -15.26
N ALA A 140 -5.55 19.46 -14.23
CA ALA A 140 -6.50 19.68 -13.15
C ALA A 140 -7.79 20.34 -13.62
N ILE A 141 -7.71 21.36 -14.48
CA ILE A 141 -8.87 22.07 -15.04
C ILE A 141 -9.67 21.18 -15.99
N CYS A 142 -8.98 20.37 -16.80
CA CYS A 142 -9.60 19.46 -17.77
C CYS A 142 -10.23 18.21 -17.13
N GLY A 143 -10.15 18.02 -15.82
CA GLY A 143 -10.76 16.85 -15.17
C GLY A 143 -10.04 15.53 -15.47
N ALA A 144 -8.73 15.59 -15.74
CA ALA A 144 -7.94 14.40 -16.06
C ALA A 144 -7.97 13.35 -14.94
N CYS A 145 -8.26 13.74 -13.69
CA CYS A 145 -8.41 12.81 -12.57
C CYS A 145 -9.52 11.76 -12.80
N SER A 146 -10.47 11.97 -13.70
CA SER A 146 -11.45 10.92 -14.08
C SER A 146 -10.81 9.66 -14.69
N ILE A 147 -9.62 9.78 -15.29
CA ILE A 147 -8.87 8.66 -15.88
C ILE A 147 -8.35 7.71 -14.78
N ILE A 148 -8.10 8.20 -13.56
CA ILE A 148 -7.59 7.36 -12.46
C ILE A 148 -8.57 6.26 -12.06
N ASN A 149 -9.89 6.49 -12.21
CA ASN A 149 -10.89 5.48 -11.91
C ASN A 149 -10.81 4.27 -12.86
N ARG A 150 -10.10 4.39 -14.00
CA ARG A 150 -9.80 3.27 -14.91
C ARG A 150 -8.52 2.54 -14.55
N PHE A 151 -7.74 3.06 -13.61
CA PHE A 151 -6.57 2.38 -13.08
C PHE A 151 -7.01 1.21 -12.20
N THR A 152 -6.85 0.00 -12.74
CA THR A 152 -7.27 -1.22 -12.06
C THR A 152 -6.14 -1.83 -11.25
N ARG A 153 -6.48 -2.85 -10.45
CA ARG A 153 -5.53 -3.55 -9.59
C ARG A 153 -4.34 -4.09 -10.36
N VAL A 154 -4.56 -4.59 -11.58
CA VAL A 154 -3.50 -5.10 -12.47
C VAL A 154 -2.39 -4.09 -12.71
N ALA A 155 -2.74 -2.82 -12.96
CA ALA A 155 -1.75 -1.79 -13.21
C ALA A 155 -1.06 -1.37 -11.91
N GLY A 156 -1.79 -1.30 -10.78
CA GLY A 156 -1.25 -0.99 -9.46
C GLY A 156 -0.27 -2.04 -8.94
N GLU A 157 -0.60 -3.32 -9.08
CA GLU A 157 0.25 -4.44 -8.65
C GLU A 157 1.53 -4.55 -9.46
N LEU A 158 1.44 -4.36 -10.79
CA LEU A 158 2.60 -4.39 -11.67
C LEU A 158 3.52 -3.20 -11.38
N PHE A 159 2.93 -2.01 -11.15
CA PHE A 159 3.67 -0.83 -10.74
C PHE A 159 4.37 -1.02 -9.39
N GLY A 160 3.66 -1.52 -8.38
CA GLY A 160 4.24 -1.80 -7.05
C GLY A 160 5.40 -2.79 -7.11
N LEU A 161 5.27 -3.87 -7.91
CA LEU A 161 6.35 -4.84 -8.08
C LEU A 161 7.55 -4.26 -8.87
N LEU A 162 7.29 -3.38 -9.85
CA LEU A 162 8.36 -2.68 -10.58
C LEU A 162 9.19 -1.80 -9.64
N ILE A 163 8.53 -1.00 -8.79
CA ILE A 163 9.23 -0.17 -7.79
C ILE A 163 10.01 -1.05 -6.80
N ALA A 164 9.45 -2.17 -6.35
CA ALA A 164 10.17 -3.13 -5.49
C ALA A 164 11.45 -3.66 -6.15
N MET A 165 11.39 -3.99 -7.44
CA MET A 165 12.56 -4.44 -8.21
C MET A 165 13.60 -3.33 -8.39
N LEU A 166 13.17 -2.09 -8.64
CA LEU A 166 14.07 -0.95 -8.77
C LEU A 166 14.78 -0.63 -7.44
N PHE A 167 14.06 -0.62 -6.31
CA PHE A 167 14.66 -0.45 -4.98
C PHE A 167 15.67 -1.56 -4.65
N MET A 168 15.36 -2.82 -5.00
CA MET A 168 16.31 -3.92 -4.80
C MET A 168 17.56 -3.75 -5.68
N GLN A 169 17.37 -3.34 -6.93
CA GLN A 169 18.49 -3.05 -7.84
C GLN A 169 19.37 -1.93 -7.28
N GLU A 170 18.77 -0.86 -6.78
CA GLU A 170 19.51 0.27 -6.23
C GLU A 170 20.24 -0.08 -4.94
N ALA A 171 19.63 -0.89 -4.07
CA ALA A 171 20.31 -1.45 -2.90
C ALA A 171 21.56 -2.27 -3.29
N ILE A 172 21.47 -3.08 -4.35
CA ILE A 172 22.61 -3.87 -4.86
C ILE A 172 23.68 -2.95 -5.46
N LYS A 173 23.29 -1.97 -6.30
CA LYS A 173 24.23 -1.00 -6.88
C LYS A 173 24.98 -0.22 -5.80
N GLY A 174 24.24 0.31 -4.82
CA GLY A 174 24.81 1.02 -3.70
C GLY A 174 25.79 0.18 -2.89
N LEU A 175 25.50 -1.11 -2.66
CA LEU A 175 26.45 -2.03 -2.03
C LEU A 175 27.69 -2.28 -2.86
N VAL A 176 27.55 -2.48 -4.18
CA VAL A 176 28.68 -2.65 -5.10
C VAL A 176 29.56 -1.41 -5.13
N ASP A 177 28.97 -0.22 -5.05
CA ASP A 177 29.70 1.05 -5.05
C ASP A 177 30.53 1.25 -3.77
N GLU A 178 30.17 0.62 -2.65
CA GLU A 178 31.00 0.61 -1.44
C GLU A 178 32.31 -0.18 -1.62
N PHE A 179 32.34 -1.16 -2.55
CA PHE A 179 33.57 -1.87 -2.94
C PHE A 179 34.41 -1.09 -3.96
N ARG A 180 33.78 -0.17 -4.71
CA ARG A 180 34.44 0.64 -5.75
C ARG A 180 34.95 1.96 -5.17
N SER A 181 36.03 2.50 -5.71
CA SER A 181 36.49 3.85 -5.35
C SER A 181 35.60 4.89 -6.06
N PRO A 182 35.05 5.90 -5.36
CA PRO A 182 34.38 7.01 -6.02
C PRO A 182 35.38 7.75 -6.90
N GLU A 183 35.02 8.04 -8.15
CA GLU A 183 35.86 8.77 -9.12
C GLU A 183 36.22 10.20 -8.68
N ARG A 184 35.64 10.67 -7.56
CA ARG A 184 35.65 12.06 -7.09
C ARG A 184 36.73 12.39 -6.05
N GLU A 185 37.37 11.39 -5.44
CA GLU A 185 38.30 11.63 -4.32
C GLU A 185 39.75 11.23 -4.63
N ASN A 186 40.68 12.00 -4.08
CA ASN A 186 42.11 11.88 -4.34
C ASN A 186 42.60 10.44 -4.11
N LEU A 187 43.13 9.81 -5.16
CA LEU A 187 43.73 8.46 -5.16
C LEU A 187 44.88 8.25 -4.14
N LYS A 188 45.26 9.29 -3.39
CA LYS A 188 46.35 9.31 -2.40
C LYS A 188 45.89 9.13 -0.94
N LEU A 189 44.60 9.06 -0.65
CA LEU A 189 44.10 8.84 0.72
C LEU A 189 44.25 7.37 1.14
N LEU A 190 44.66 7.13 2.39
CA LEU A 190 44.87 5.80 3.00
C LEU A 190 43.63 4.89 2.92
N GLU A 191 42.44 5.49 2.87
CA GLU A 191 41.13 4.85 2.74
C GLU A 191 40.94 4.13 1.39
N PHE A 192 41.68 4.55 0.36
CA PHE A 192 41.63 3.97 -0.97
C PHE A 192 42.73 2.93 -1.23
N LEU A 193 43.44 2.44 -0.22
CA LEU A 193 44.27 1.25 -0.41
C LEU A 193 43.39 0.02 -0.72
N PRO A 194 43.82 -0.92 -1.59
CA PRO A 194 43.04 -2.09 -1.95
C PRO A 194 42.56 -2.93 -0.74
N SER A 195 43.37 -3.03 0.32
CA SER A 195 43.02 -3.71 1.58
C SER A 195 41.86 -3.02 2.30
N TRP A 196 41.91 -1.70 2.42
CA TRP A 196 40.89 -0.89 3.08
C TRP A 196 39.60 -0.76 2.25
N ARG A 197 39.68 -0.79 0.91
CA ARG A 197 38.51 -0.88 0.03
C ARG A 197 37.75 -2.20 0.23
N PHE A 198 38.48 -3.31 0.27
CA PHE A 198 37.89 -4.62 0.53
C PHE A 198 37.28 -4.68 1.93
N ALA A 199 37.99 -4.15 2.94
CA ALA A 199 37.47 -4.07 4.30
C ALA A 199 36.19 -3.21 4.38
N ASN A 200 36.14 -2.05 3.71
CA ASN A 200 34.95 -1.19 3.65
C ASN A 200 33.77 -1.92 3.02
N GLY A 201 33.96 -2.59 1.88
CA GLY A 201 32.91 -3.35 1.22
C GLY A 201 32.40 -4.52 2.08
N MET A 202 33.30 -5.28 2.69
CA MET A 202 32.91 -6.37 3.61
C MET A 202 32.15 -5.84 4.83
N PHE A 203 32.60 -4.72 5.41
CA PHE A 203 31.91 -4.09 6.52
C PHE A 203 30.53 -3.56 6.10
N ALA A 204 30.42 -2.99 4.90
CA ALA A 204 29.15 -2.54 4.34
C ALA A 204 28.15 -3.71 4.13
N LEU A 205 28.62 -4.87 3.67
CA LEU A 205 27.78 -6.07 3.57
C LEU A 205 27.25 -6.51 4.94
N VAL A 206 28.11 -6.54 5.96
CA VAL A 206 27.71 -6.93 7.33
C VAL A 206 26.66 -5.96 7.89
N LEU A 207 26.88 -4.65 7.76
CA LEU A 207 25.94 -3.63 8.24
C LEU A 207 24.60 -3.69 7.48
N SER A 208 24.64 -3.87 6.17
CA SER A 208 23.45 -3.90 5.30
C SER A 208 22.61 -5.17 5.50
N PHE A 209 23.21 -6.36 5.40
CA PHE A 209 22.50 -7.61 5.66
C PHE A 209 22.09 -7.76 7.12
N GLY A 210 22.92 -7.25 8.03
CA GLY A 210 22.63 -7.15 9.45
C GLY A 210 21.33 -6.38 9.69
N LEU A 211 21.24 -5.16 9.15
CA LEU A 211 20.02 -4.35 9.22
C LEU A 211 18.83 -5.06 8.57
N LEU A 212 19.02 -5.61 7.38
CA LEU A 212 17.95 -6.29 6.64
C LEU A 212 17.31 -7.41 7.48
N ILE A 213 18.15 -8.30 8.02
CA ILE A 213 17.67 -9.44 8.82
C ILE A 213 17.01 -8.95 10.11
N THR A 214 17.64 -8.04 10.84
CA THR A 214 17.07 -7.58 12.12
C THR A 214 15.79 -6.76 11.92
N ALA A 215 15.69 -5.96 10.85
CA ALA A 215 14.47 -5.22 10.50
C ALA A 215 13.32 -6.17 10.13
N LEU A 216 13.56 -7.20 9.31
CA LEU A 216 12.56 -8.22 8.98
C LEU A 216 12.10 -9.01 10.21
N ARG A 217 13.01 -9.31 11.14
CA ARG A 217 12.69 -9.96 12.41
C ARG A 217 11.87 -9.06 13.32
N SER A 218 12.22 -7.76 13.38
CA SER A 218 11.51 -6.76 14.17
C SER A 218 10.06 -6.57 13.68
N ARG A 219 9.83 -6.59 12.37
CA ARG A 219 8.45 -6.57 11.81
C ARG A 219 7.62 -7.78 12.23
N LYS A 220 8.26 -8.96 12.37
CA LYS A 220 7.63 -10.18 12.90
C LYS A 220 7.58 -10.22 14.42
N ALA A 221 8.01 -9.17 15.13
CA ALA A 221 7.98 -9.16 16.59
C ALA A 221 6.56 -9.39 17.11
N ARG A 222 5.52 -8.87 16.44
CA ARG A 222 4.12 -9.12 16.82
C ARG A 222 3.74 -10.61 16.87
N SER A 223 4.39 -11.50 16.14
CA SER A 223 4.10 -12.94 16.22
C SER A 223 5.10 -13.70 17.08
N TRP A 224 5.96 -13.01 17.85
CA TRP A 224 6.89 -13.69 18.74
C TRP A 224 6.15 -14.26 19.95
N ARG A 225 6.38 -15.56 20.21
CA ARG A 225 5.89 -16.26 21.40
C ARG A 225 6.53 -15.74 22.69
N TYR A 226 7.72 -15.15 22.57
CA TYR A 226 8.48 -14.62 23.70
C TYR A 226 8.33 -13.09 23.79
N GLY A 227 8.14 -12.59 25.00
CA GLY A 227 8.07 -11.15 25.30
C GLY A 227 6.69 -10.70 25.77
N THR A 228 6.65 -9.57 26.47
CA THR A 228 5.39 -8.96 26.91
C THR A 228 4.68 -8.31 25.72
N GLY A 229 3.33 -8.34 25.71
CA GLY A 229 2.54 -7.78 24.60
C GLY A 229 2.83 -6.29 24.32
N TRP A 230 3.13 -5.52 25.36
CA TRP A 230 3.49 -4.11 25.23
C TRP A 230 4.85 -3.92 24.53
N LEU A 231 5.90 -4.62 24.99
CA LEU A 231 7.24 -4.53 24.40
C LEU A 231 7.21 -5.05 22.94
N ARG A 232 6.46 -6.12 22.69
CA ARG A 232 6.23 -6.68 21.37
C ARG A 232 5.63 -5.68 20.39
N SER A 233 4.62 -4.93 20.81
CA SER A 233 4.02 -3.88 19.98
C SER A 233 5.01 -2.75 19.71
N LEU A 234 5.76 -2.31 20.73
CA LEU A 234 6.74 -1.24 20.59
C LEU A 234 7.85 -1.62 19.60
N ILE A 235 8.41 -2.84 19.73
CA ILE A 235 9.45 -3.33 18.82
C ILE A 235 8.90 -3.47 17.39
N ALA A 236 7.66 -3.92 17.20
CA ALA A 236 7.10 -4.03 15.86
C ALA A 236 6.86 -2.67 15.19
N ASP A 237 6.44 -1.66 15.96
CA ASP A 237 6.10 -0.34 15.44
C ASP A 237 7.35 0.52 15.21
N TYR A 238 8.31 0.48 16.14
CA TYR A 238 9.56 1.27 16.07
C TYR A 238 10.77 0.43 15.69
N GLY A 239 10.53 -0.76 15.15
CA GLY A 239 11.57 -1.75 14.87
C GLY A 239 12.61 -1.28 13.89
N VAL A 240 12.17 -0.77 12.73
CA VAL A 240 13.07 -0.35 11.65
C VAL A 240 13.94 0.84 12.07
N PRO A 241 13.40 1.92 12.68
CA PRO A 241 14.20 3.03 13.18
C PRO A 241 15.18 2.62 14.29
N LEU A 242 14.73 1.77 15.22
CA LEU A 242 15.58 1.24 16.27
C LEU A 242 16.74 0.44 15.70
N MET A 243 16.50 -0.40 14.68
CA MET A 243 17.56 -1.17 14.03
C MET A 243 18.55 -0.27 13.27
N VAL A 244 18.10 0.83 12.65
CA VAL A 244 19.00 1.82 12.05
C VAL A 244 19.93 2.43 13.10
N LEU A 245 19.40 2.79 14.28
CA LEU A 245 20.22 3.31 15.39
C LEU A 245 21.20 2.27 15.92
N VAL A 246 20.76 1.02 16.11
CA VAL A 246 21.61 -0.08 16.60
C VAL A 246 22.76 -0.35 15.62
N TRP A 247 22.47 -0.50 14.33
CA TRP A 247 23.50 -0.77 13.33
C TRP A 247 24.40 0.44 13.04
N THR A 248 23.88 1.65 13.20
CA THR A 248 24.71 2.87 13.23
C THR A 248 25.64 2.83 14.44
N GLY A 249 25.17 2.45 15.64
CA GLY A 249 26.02 2.29 16.82
C GLY A 249 27.10 1.21 16.65
N VAL A 250 26.75 0.05 16.07
CA VAL A 250 27.69 -1.03 15.74
C VAL A 250 28.78 -0.54 14.79
N SER A 251 28.44 0.36 13.86
CA SER A 251 29.40 0.99 12.96
C SER A 251 30.49 1.81 13.67
N TYR A 252 30.29 2.22 14.93
CA TYR A 252 31.27 2.98 15.71
C TYR A 252 32.14 2.11 16.63
N ILE A 253 31.88 0.81 16.75
CA ILE A 253 32.67 -0.10 17.61
C ILE A 253 34.15 -0.20 17.16
N PRO A 254 34.50 -0.26 15.86
CA PRO A 254 35.89 -0.44 15.40
C PRO A 254 36.81 0.80 15.49
N THR A 255 36.51 1.79 16.33
CA THR A 255 37.18 3.12 16.35
C THR A 255 38.69 3.15 16.58
N GLY A 256 39.30 2.04 17.04
CA GLY A 256 40.74 1.97 17.32
C GLY A 256 41.62 1.56 16.14
N ASP A 257 41.10 0.71 15.24
CA ASP A 257 41.90 0.01 14.23
C ASP A 257 41.64 0.48 12.79
N VAL A 258 40.67 1.36 12.58
CA VAL A 258 40.14 1.73 11.26
C VAL A 258 40.43 3.21 10.93
N PRO A 259 40.93 3.53 9.72
CA PRO A 259 41.17 4.92 9.30
C PRO A 259 39.88 5.74 9.25
N LYS A 260 40.01 7.06 9.42
CA LYS A 260 38.91 8.04 9.55
C LYS A 260 38.12 8.28 8.24
N GLY A 261 37.44 7.25 7.76
CA GLY A 261 36.54 7.30 6.60
C GLY A 261 35.84 5.97 6.28
N ILE A 262 36.11 4.93 7.08
CA ILE A 262 35.48 3.61 6.94
C ILE A 262 34.57 3.38 8.16
N PRO A 263 33.28 3.06 7.98
CA PRO A 263 32.55 3.00 6.72
C PRO A 263 32.27 4.38 6.15
N ARG A 264 32.01 4.43 4.84
CA ARG A 264 31.53 5.65 4.20
C ARG A 264 30.25 6.12 4.86
N ARG A 265 30.19 7.43 5.11
CA ARG A 265 29.09 8.09 5.80
C ARG A 265 28.40 9.05 4.87
N LEU A 266 27.18 9.41 5.23
CA LEU A 266 26.42 10.43 4.52
C LEU A 266 27.26 11.71 4.46
N PHE A 267 27.72 12.08 3.27
CA PHE A 267 28.34 13.37 3.05
C PHE A 267 27.19 14.34 2.78
N SER A 268 27.10 15.40 3.57
CA SER A 268 26.30 16.56 3.16
C SER A 268 26.99 17.81 3.69
N PRO A 269 26.88 18.96 3.02
CA PRO A 269 27.30 20.22 3.62
C PRO A 269 26.47 20.51 4.87
N ASN A 270 27.03 21.23 5.85
CA ASN A 270 26.20 21.70 6.97
C ASN A 270 25.18 22.70 6.40
N PRO A 271 23.87 22.57 6.71
CA PRO A 271 22.86 23.53 6.26
C PRO A 271 23.21 24.97 6.66
N TRP A 272 23.97 25.11 7.75
CA TRP A 272 24.41 26.37 8.36
C TRP A 272 25.76 26.89 7.85
N SER A 273 26.40 26.20 6.91
CA SER A 273 27.69 26.64 6.36
C SER A 273 27.50 27.74 5.30
N PRO A 274 28.38 28.76 5.27
CA PRO A 274 28.34 29.79 4.23
C PRO A 274 28.57 29.14 2.86
N GLY A 275 27.57 29.23 1.98
CA GLY A 275 27.50 28.54 0.67
C GLY A 275 26.27 27.64 0.49
N ALA A 276 25.65 27.15 1.57
CA ALA A 276 24.44 26.32 1.47
C ALA A 276 23.19 27.07 0.94
N TYR A 277 23.18 28.40 1.08
CA TYR A 277 22.10 29.28 0.63
C TYR A 277 22.24 29.76 -0.83
N GLU A 278 23.41 29.59 -1.47
CA GLU A 278 23.61 30.02 -2.86
C GLU A 278 22.65 29.27 -3.81
N ASN A 279 22.41 27.98 -3.54
CA ASN A 279 21.48 27.15 -4.30
C ASN A 279 19.99 27.53 -4.15
N TRP A 280 19.62 28.45 -3.24
CA TRP A 280 18.21 28.83 -2.99
C TRP A 280 17.79 30.07 -3.78
N THR A 281 18.73 30.78 -4.41
CA THR A 281 18.48 31.99 -5.21
C THR A 281 18.40 31.73 -6.72
N VAL A 282 17.93 30.54 -7.11
CA VAL A 282 17.83 30.10 -8.52
C VAL A 282 17.03 31.06 -9.39
N VAL A 283 16.02 31.75 -8.83
CA VAL A 283 15.18 32.72 -9.56
C VAL A 283 15.98 33.79 -10.30
N LYS A 284 17.14 34.20 -9.76
CA LYS A 284 17.99 35.22 -10.42
C LYS A 284 18.73 34.65 -11.63
N GLU A 285 19.16 33.40 -11.56
CA GLU A 285 19.92 32.70 -12.61
C GLU A 285 19.00 32.15 -13.72
N MET A 286 17.68 32.07 -13.49
CA MET A 286 16.71 31.64 -14.50
C MET A 286 16.71 32.52 -15.76
N LEU A 287 17.05 33.80 -15.64
CA LEU A 287 17.09 34.73 -16.77
C LEU A 287 18.32 34.53 -17.67
N GLU A 288 19.36 33.84 -17.18
CA GLU A 288 20.62 33.62 -17.90
C GLU A 288 20.56 32.40 -18.83
N VAL A 289 19.50 31.58 -18.73
CA VAL A 289 19.33 30.37 -19.56
C VAL A 289 18.96 30.75 -20.99
N PRO A 290 19.64 30.19 -22.02
CA PRO A 290 19.29 30.49 -23.41
C PRO A 290 17.86 30.05 -23.76
N ILE A 291 17.16 30.89 -24.53
CA ILE A 291 15.73 30.71 -24.89
C ILE A 291 15.46 29.34 -25.55
N VAL A 292 16.42 28.83 -26.32
CA VAL A 292 16.32 27.50 -26.96
C VAL A 292 16.12 26.38 -25.94
N TYR A 293 16.84 26.44 -24.81
CA TYR A 293 16.71 25.44 -23.73
C TYR A 293 15.47 25.68 -22.87
N ILE A 294 14.95 26.92 -22.81
CA ILE A 294 13.67 27.22 -22.15
C ILE A 294 12.51 26.57 -22.91
N ILE A 295 12.53 26.62 -24.25
CA ILE A 295 11.53 25.92 -25.08
C ILE A 295 11.77 24.40 -25.03
N GLY A 296 13.04 23.98 -25.10
CA GLY A 296 13.43 22.56 -24.98
C GLY A 296 13.06 21.91 -23.65
N ALA A 297 12.95 22.70 -22.57
CA ALA A 297 12.48 22.26 -21.24
C ALA A 297 11.05 21.70 -21.25
N PHE A 298 10.25 21.99 -22.27
CA PHE A 298 8.89 21.47 -22.42
C PHE A 298 8.84 19.93 -22.50
N ILE A 299 9.86 19.30 -23.11
CA ILE A 299 9.93 17.83 -23.26
C ILE A 299 10.07 17.15 -21.88
N PRO A 300 11.12 17.41 -21.08
CA PRO A 300 11.23 16.82 -19.75
C PRO A 300 10.08 17.26 -18.83
N ALA A 301 9.56 18.48 -18.99
CA ALA A 301 8.42 18.95 -18.20
C ALA A 301 7.14 18.14 -18.44
N THR A 302 6.85 17.80 -19.70
CA THR A 302 5.70 16.95 -20.04
C THR A 302 5.84 15.56 -19.41
N MET A 303 7.06 15.02 -19.38
CA MET A 303 7.35 13.72 -18.80
C MET A 303 7.19 13.73 -17.27
N ILE A 304 7.73 14.75 -16.59
CA ILE A 304 7.55 14.93 -15.14
C ILE A 304 6.08 15.18 -14.80
N ALA A 305 5.35 15.95 -15.62
CA ALA A 305 3.94 16.22 -15.37
C ALA A 305 3.09 14.94 -15.41
N VAL A 306 3.33 14.05 -16.38
CA VAL A 306 2.64 12.75 -16.45
C VAL A 306 3.02 11.87 -15.25
N LEU A 307 4.30 11.83 -14.89
CA LEU A 307 4.77 11.09 -13.72
C LEU A 307 4.09 11.58 -12.43
N TYR A 308 4.05 12.89 -12.21
CA TYR A 308 3.47 13.50 -11.01
C TYR A 308 1.96 13.35 -10.96
N TYR A 309 1.29 13.50 -12.09
CA TYR A 309 -0.12 13.19 -12.22
C TYR A 309 -0.40 11.73 -11.81
N PHE A 310 0.39 10.79 -12.31
CA PHE A 310 0.22 9.37 -12.04
C PHE A 310 0.50 9.05 -10.56
N ASP A 311 1.71 9.32 -10.07
CA ASP A 311 2.13 8.98 -8.70
C ASP A 311 1.20 9.60 -7.66
N HIS A 312 0.83 10.88 -7.82
CA HIS A 312 -0.01 11.58 -6.87
C HIS A 312 -1.46 11.07 -6.89
N SER A 313 -2.02 10.79 -8.07
CA SER A 313 -3.38 10.27 -8.19
C SER A 313 -3.49 8.85 -7.67
N VAL A 314 -2.50 7.98 -7.97
CA VAL A 314 -2.45 6.61 -7.45
C VAL A 314 -2.24 6.60 -5.95
N ALA A 315 -1.34 7.43 -5.41
CA ALA A 315 -1.14 7.55 -3.96
C ALA A 315 -2.42 8.04 -3.25
N SER A 316 -3.17 8.98 -3.84
CA SER A 316 -4.45 9.45 -3.30
C SER A 316 -5.52 8.35 -3.32
N GLN A 317 -5.61 7.57 -4.40
CA GLN A 317 -6.52 6.42 -4.49
C GLN A 317 -6.18 5.32 -3.47
N LEU A 318 -4.89 4.99 -3.31
CA LEU A 318 -4.43 3.99 -2.33
C LEU A 318 -4.61 4.46 -0.87
N ALA A 319 -4.58 5.77 -0.62
CA ALA A 319 -4.95 6.32 0.69
C ALA A 319 -6.46 6.27 0.97
N GLN A 320 -7.28 6.05 -0.06
CA GLN A 320 -8.75 6.14 -0.02
C GLN A 320 -9.43 4.82 -0.38
N GLN A 321 -8.80 3.69 -0.10
CA GLN A 321 -9.42 2.38 -0.29
C GLN A 321 -10.75 2.29 0.49
N LYS A 322 -11.75 1.65 -0.13
CA LYS A 322 -13.08 1.47 0.49
C LYS A 322 -13.03 0.69 1.80
N GLU A 323 -12.01 -0.16 1.98
CA GLU A 323 -11.71 -0.90 3.22
C GLU A 323 -11.61 -0.01 4.46
N PHE A 324 -11.17 1.24 4.29
CA PHE A 324 -10.99 2.17 5.41
C PHE A 324 -12.28 2.88 5.83
N ASN A 325 -13.40 2.63 5.13
CA ASN A 325 -14.71 3.24 5.39
C ASN A 325 -14.61 4.75 5.64
N LEU A 326 -13.93 5.47 4.74
CA LEU A 326 -13.75 6.91 4.85
C LEU A 326 -15.11 7.63 4.75
N ARG A 327 -15.31 8.62 5.62
CA ARG A 327 -16.60 9.31 5.76
C ARG A 327 -16.64 10.66 5.05
N LYS A 328 -15.49 11.27 4.73
CA LYS A 328 -15.43 12.58 4.07
C LYS A 328 -15.27 12.43 2.56
N PRO A 329 -15.81 13.38 1.77
CA PRO A 329 -15.74 13.31 0.30
C PRO A 329 -14.29 13.34 -0.19
N SER A 330 -13.91 12.49 -1.15
CA SER A 330 -12.59 12.55 -1.77
C SER A 330 -12.37 13.86 -2.53
N SER A 331 -11.12 14.25 -2.72
CA SER A 331 -10.71 15.45 -3.43
C SER A 331 -9.49 15.09 -4.27
N TYR A 332 -9.65 14.90 -5.58
CA TYR A 332 -8.56 14.52 -6.48
C TYR A 332 -8.11 15.68 -7.35
N HIS A 333 -9.04 16.49 -7.84
CA HIS A 333 -8.76 17.57 -8.78
C HIS A 333 -8.04 18.72 -8.09
N TYR A 334 -8.49 19.06 -6.88
CA TYR A 334 -7.89 20.13 -6.11
C TYR A 334 -6.48 19.76 -5.59
N ASP A 335 -6.22 18.50 -5.26
CA ASP A 335 -4.90 18.05 -4.83
C ASP A 335 -3.89 18.07 -5.99
N LEU A 336 -4.33 17.71 -7.20
CA LEU A 336 -3.51 17.85 -8.42
C LEU A 336 -3.18 19.32 -8.72
N LEU A 337 -4.16 20.22 -8.55
CA LEU A 337 -3.94 21.66 -8.69
C LEU A 337 -2.90 22.15 -7.67
N LEU A 338 -3.04 21.75 -6.41
CA LEU A 338 -2.10 22.10 -5.35
C LEU A 338 -0.69 21.57 -5.64
N LEU A 339 -0.57 20.34 -6.18
CA LEU A 339 0.72 19.79 -6.61
C LEU A 339 1.39 20.65 -7.68
N GLY A 340 0.62 21.22 -8.63
CA GLY A 340 1.14 22.18 -9.61
C GLY A 340 1.73 23.43 -8.95
N PHE A 341 1.05 24.00 -7.96
CA PHE A 341 1.56 25.14 -7.19
C PHE A 341 2.81 24.78 -6.37
N LEU A 342 2.83 23.62 -5.74
CA LEU A 342 3.99 23.14 -4.99
C LEU A 342 5.20 22.93 -5.90
N THR A 343 4.99 22.36 -7.09
CA THR A 343 6.04 22.15 -8.09
C THR A 343 6.64 23.48 -8.56
N LEU A 344 5.79 24.50 -8.75
CA LEU A 344 6.25 25.85 -9.09
C LEU A 344 7.12 26.45 -7.97
N ILE A 345 6.67 26.36 -6.71
CA ILE A 345 7.43 26.87 -5.55
C ILE A 345 8.77 26.14 -5.43
N CYS A 346 8.79 24.81 -5.53
CA CYS A 346 10.02 24.01 -5.47
C CYS A 346 10.99 24.37 -6.60
N GLY A 347 10.50 24.53 -7.82
CA GLY A 347 11.30 24.92 -8.97
C GLY A 347 11.95 26.29 -8.82
N LEU A 348 11.22 27.27 -8.28
CA LEU A 348 11.74 28.61 -8.00
C LEU A 348 12.81 28.60 -6.88
N LEU A 349 12.65 27.72 -5.89
CA LEU A 349 13.61 27.55 -4.80
C LEU A 349 14.83 26.70 -5.18
N GLY A 350 14.84 26.06 -6.36
CA GLY A 350 15.94 25.18 -6.76
C GLY A 350 15.96 23.83 -6.03
N ILE A 351 14.85 23.44 -5.41
CA ILE A 351 14.71 22.16 -4.70
C ILE A 351 13.90 21.17 -5.56
N PRO A 352 14.20 19.86 -5.50
CA PRO A 352 13.46 18.87 -6.28
C PRO A 352 12.00 18.84 -5.81
N PRO A 353 10.99 18.82 -6.69
CA PRO A 353 9.59 18.77 -6.28
C PRO A 353 9.27 17.47 -5.55
N SER A 354 8.35 17.55 -4.59
CA SER A 354 7.80 16.39 -3.90
C SER A 354 6.44 16.01 -4.49
N ASN A 355 6.17 14.71 -4.60
CA ASN A 355 4.92 14.15 -5.07
C ASN A 355 4.30 13.20 -4.01
N GLY A 356 3.13 12.63 -4.31
CA GLY A 356 2.46 11.71 -3.38
C GLY A 356 3.19 10.37 -3.32
N VAL A 357 3.62 9.93 -2.14
CA VAL A 357 4.41 8.69 -2.00
C VAL A 357 3.48 7.49 -1.81
N ILE A 358 3.63 6.50 -2.68
CA ILE A 358 2.73 5.36 -2.82
C ILE A 358 2.75 4.39 -1.62
N PRO A 359 3.91 3.97 -1.06
CA PRO A 359 3.91 3.12 0.12
C PRO A 359 3.48 3.84 1.40
N GLN A 360 3.88 5.11 1.56
CA GLN A 360 3.73 5.85 2.81
C GLN A 360 2.28 6.29 3.08
N SER A 361 1.55 6.68 2.04
CA SER A 361 0.16 7.15 2.15
C SER A 361 -0.84 6.09 2.67
N PRO A 362 -0.86 4.83 2.15
CA PRO A 362 -1.66 3.76 2.72
C PRO A 362 -1.15 3.32 4.09
N MET A 363 0.17 3.31 4.35
CA MET A 363 0.71 3.01 5.67
C MET A 363 0.22 4.01 6.74
N HIS A 364 0.17 5.30 6.38
CA HIS A 364 -0.37 6.34 7.24
C HIS A 364 -1.86 6.08 7.54
N THR A 365 -2.65 5.78 6.51
CA THR A 365 -4.07 5.46 6.65
C THR A 365 -4.30 4.21 7.52
N LYS A 366 -3.54 3.13 7.29
CA LYS A 366 -3.58 1.89 8.09
C LYS A 366 -3.19 2.10 9.54
N SER A 367 -2.17 2.92 9.82
CA SER A 367 -1.74 3.22 11.19
C SER A 367 -2.82 3.98 11.97
N LEU A 368 -3.53 4.91 11.31
CA LEU A 368 -4.66 5.64 11.89
C LEU A 368 -5.89 4.75 12.07
N ALA A 369 -6.14 3.81 11.16
CA ALA A 369 -7.20 2.81 11.26
C ALA A 369 -6.99 1.93 12.49
N THR A 370 -5.78 1.38 12.63
CA THR A 370 -5.38 0.52 13.75
C THR A 370 -5.51 1.27 15.07
N LEU A 371 -5.07 2.54 15.12
CA LEU A 371 -5.23 3.36 16.30
C LEU A 371 -6.70 3.53 16.67
N LYS A 372 -7.57 3.90 15.71
CA LYS A 372 -9.00 4.09 15.98
C LYS A 372 -9.66 2.78 16.44
N TYR A 373 -9.34 1.68 15.77
CA TYR A 373 -9.80 0.34 16.13
C TYR A 373 -9.44 0.01 17.59
N GLN A 374 -8.17 0.14 17.97
CA GLN A 374 -7.71 -0.10 19.34
C GLN A 374 -8.41 0.82 20.37
N LEU A 375 -8.62 2.09 20.02
CA LEU A 375 -9.34 3.04 20.89
C LEU A 375 -10.78 2.61 21.14
N LEU A 376 -11.46 2.21 20.06
CA LEU A 376 -12.85 1.83 20.08
C LEU A 376 -13.02 0.50 20.84
N ARG A 377 -12.21 -0.51 20.50
CA ARG A 377 -12.12 -1.81 21.21
C ARG A 377 -11.91 -1.60 22.70
N ASN A 378 -10.87 -0.85 23.11
CA ASN A 378 -10.56 -0.64 24.52
C ASN A 378 -11.70 0.05 25.28
N ARG A 379 -12.39 1.00 24.65
CA ARG A 379 -13.56 1.63 25.29
C ARG A 379 -14.75 0.69 25.37
N LEU A 380 -15.07 -0.04 24.30
CA LEU A 380 -16.19 -0.97 24.28
C LEU A 380 -15.98 -2.12 25.27
N VAL A 381 -14.79 -2.72 25.32
CA VAL A 381 -14.43 -3.73 26.32
C VAL A 381 -14.51 -3.17 27.75
N ALA A 382 -14.04 -1.95 27.98
CA ALA A 382 -14.13 -1.32 29.30
C ALA A 382 -15.58 -1.01 29.72
N THR A 383 -16.46 -0.69 28.77
CA THR A 383 -17.89 -0.52 29.01
C THR A 383 -18.56 -1.88 29.24
N ALA A 384 -18.21 -2.89 28.44
CA ALA A 384 -18.72 -4.25 28.56
C ALA A 384 -18.45 -4.81 29.96
N ARG A 385 -17.17 -4.76 30.38
CA ARG A 385 -16.74 -5.19 31.71
C ARG A 385 -17.43 -4.42 32.83
N ARG A 386 -17.74 -3.14 32.63
CA ARG A 386 -18.49 -2.33 33.60
C ARG A 386 -19.96 -2.76 33.68
N SER A 387 -20.61 -3.01 32.55
CA SER A 387 -22.00 -3.47 32.50
C SER A 387 -22.17 -4.89 33.05
N ILE A 388 -21.20 -5.77 32.82
CA ILE A 388 -21.18 -7.12 33.40
C ILE A 388 -21.00 -7.06 34.92
N LYS A 389 -20.08 -6.22 35.42
CA LYS A 389 -19.94 -5.97 36.87
C LYS A 389 -21.20 -5.42 37.53
N GLN A 390 -22.10 -4.82 36.76
CA GLN A 390 -23.38 -4.28 37.23
C GLN A 390 -24.55 -5.27 37.05
N ASN A 391 -24.28 -6.52 36.64
CA ASN A 391 -25.30 -7.53 36.33
C ASN A 391 -26.35 -7.03 35.32
N ALA A 392 -25.92 -6.25 34.32
CA ALA A 392 -26.82 -5.74 33.29
C ALA A 392 -27.30 -6.86 32.35
N SER A 393 -28.55 -6.76 31.88
CA SER A 393 -29.07 -7.69 30.87
C SER A 393 -28.37 -7.51 29.53
N LEU A 394 -28.37 -8.54 28.68
CA LEU A 394 -27.74 -8.51 27.37
C LEU A 394 -28.23 -7.33 26.49
N GLY A 395 -29.53 -7.01 26.56
CA GLY A 395 -30.11 -5.85 25.87
C GLY A 395 -29.57 -4.51 26.38
N GLN A 396 -29.33 -4.39 27.69
CA GLN A 396 -28.74 -3.20 28.30
C GLN A 396 -27.24 -3.09 28.00
N LEU A 397 -26.51 -4.20 27.98
CA LEU A 397 -25.11 -4.27 27.55
C LEU A 397 -24.96 -3.71 26.13
N TYR A 398 -25.78 -4.18 25.19
CA TYR A 398 -25.79 -3.68 23.82
C TYR A 398 -26.20 -2.22 23.71
N GLY A 399 -27.21 -1.78 24.49
CA GLY A 399 -27.61 -0.38 24.54
C GLY A 399 -26.46 0.53 24.97
N ASN A 400 -25.75 0.17 26.05
CA ASN A 400 -24.61 0.92 26.57
C ASN A 400 -23.42 0.92 25.59
N MET A 401 -23.14 -0.23 24.96
CA MET A 401 -22.10 -0.32 23.92
C MET A 401 -22.42 0.55 22.71
N GLN A 402 -23.67 0.52 22.26
CA GLN A 402 -24.15 1.32 21.14
C GLN A 402 -24.10 2.82 21.45
N GLU A 403 -24.44 3.20 22.68
CA GLU A 403 -24.32 4.59 23.12
C GLU A 403 -22.86 5.06 23.13
N VAL A 404 -21.94 4.24 23.67
CA VAL A 404 -20.49 4.55 23.68
C VAL A 404 -19.92 4.62 22.26
N TYR A 405 -20.38 3.74 21.37
CA TYR A 405 -20.02 3.78 19.96
C TYR A 405 -20.52 5.08 19.30
N ASN A 406 -21.78 5.46 19.54
CA ASN A 406 -22.39 6.69 19.04
C ASN A 406 -21.70 7.96 19.59
N GLN A 407 -21.29 7.97 20.86
CA GLN A 407 -20.54 9.07 21.47
C GLN A 407 -19.13 9.23 20.90
N MET A 408 -18.53 8.13 20.43
CA MET A 408 -17.20 8.12 19.80
C MET A 408 -17.25 8.48 18.31
N GLN A 409 -18.41 8.37 17.66
CA GLN A 409 -18.63 8.82 16.30
C GLN A 409 -18.68 10.37 16.22
N THR A 410 -18.26 10.91 15.06
CA THR A 410 -18.29 12.36 14.81
C THR A 410 -19.70 12.79 14.37
N PRO A 411 -20.22 13.94 14.82
CA PRO A 411 -21.67 14.24 14.83
C PRO A 411 -22.34 14.46 13.46
N LEU A 412 -21.62 14.47 12.33
CA LEU A 412 -22.21 14.79 11.02
C LEU A 412 -22.84 13.61 10.27
N VAL A 413 -22.50 12.36 10.62
CA VAL A 413 -23.10 11.16 10.01
C VAL A 413 -23.27 10.09 11.08
N TYR A 414 -24.49 9.99 11.63
CA TYR A 414 -24.91 8.86 12.43
C TYR A 414 -25.25 7.72 11.49
N GLN A 415 -24.41 6.69 11.47
CA GLN A 415 -24.73 5.43 10.82
C GLN A 415 -24.50 4.31 11.82
N GLN A 416 -25.56 3.52 12.03
CA GLN A 416 -25.51 2.32 12.85
C GLN A 416 -24.56 1.33 12.17
N PRO A 417 -23.55 0.79 12.86
CA PRO A 417 -22.66 -0.18 12.25
C PRO A 417 -23.47 -1.44 11.97
N GLN A 418 -23.46 -1.90 10.73
CA GLN A 418 -24.18 -3.12 10.31
C GLN A 418 -23.81 -4.30 11.21
N GLY A 419 -22.52 -4.45 11.56
CA GLY A 419 -22.05 -5.50 12.47
C GLY A 419 -22.67 -5.48 13.87
N LEU A 420 -22.76 -4.32 14.55
CA LEU A 420 -23.39 -4.27 15.89
C LEU A 420 -24.91 -4.52 15.82
N LYS A 421 -25.52 -4.20 14.67
CA LYS A 421 -26.93 -4.48 14.41
C LYS A 421 -27.17 -5.97 14.12
N GLU A 422 -26.31 -6.59 13.32
CA GLU A 422 -26.30 -8.03 13.04
C GLU A 422 -26.01 -8.86 14.30
N LEU A 423 -25.13 -8.39 15.18
CA LEU A 423 -24.87 -9.02 16.48
C LEU A 423 -26.08 -8.92 17.41
N LYS A 424 -26.69 -7.73 17.49
CA LYS A 424 -27.94 -7.54 18.23
C LYS A 424 -29.01 -8.50 17.70
N GLU A 425 -29.18 -8.60 16.39
CA GLU A 425 -30.18 -9.47 15.76
C GLU A 425 -29.84 -10.96 15.92
N SER A 426 -28.59 -11.37 15.75
CA SER A 426 -28.14 -12.77 15.89
C SER A 426 -28.18 -13.26 17.33
N THR A 427 -27.80 -12.41 18.29
CA THR A 427 -27.84 -12.76 19.71
C THR A 427 -29.27 -12.74 20.23
N ILE A 428 -30.13 -11.80 19.78
CA ILE A 428 -31.57 -11.82 20.07
C ILE A 428 -32.20 -13.10 19.50
N GLN A 429 -31.88 -13.49 18.27
CA GLN A 429 -32.37 -14.76 17.70
C GLN A 429 -31.91 -15.96 18.52
N ALA A 430 -30.62 -16.06 18.86
CA ALA A 430 -30.09 -17.15 19.68
C ALA A 430 -30.73 -17.24 21.09
N THR A 431 -30.95 -16.10 21.75
CA THR A 431 -31.59 -16.02 23.09
C THR A 431 -33.11 -16.23 23.05
N THR A 432 -33.77 -15.93 21.93
CA THR A 432 -35.21 -16.24 21.75
C THR A 432 -35.44 -17.76 21.67
N PHE A 433 -34.48 -18.51 21.13
CA PHE A 433 -34.51 -19.98 21.13
C PHE A 433 -34.17 -20.62 22.49
N THR A 434 -33.45 -19.91 23.39
CA THR A 434 -33.05 -20.42 24.72
C THR A 434 -33.89 -19.89 25.89
N GLY A 435 -34.82 -18.97 25.65
CA GLY A 435 -35.88 -18.62 26.62
C GLY A 435 -35.46 -17.83 27.86
N ASN A 436 -34.31 -17.13 27.86
CA ASN A 436 -33.89 -16.31 29.01
C ASN A 436 -33.34 -14.95 28.55
N LEU A 437 -34.18 -13.91 28.56
CA LEU A 437 -33.78 -12.52 28.29
C LEU A 437 -33.09 -11.86 29.52
N ASP A 438 -33.28 -12.42 30.71
CA ASP A 438 -32.92 -11.80 32.00
C ASP A 438 -31.78 -12.52 32.74
N ALA A 439 -31.11 -13.50 32.12
CA ALA A 439 -29.96 -14.17 32.74
C ALA A 439 -28.70 -13.28 32.69
N PRO A 440 -27.91 -13.22 33.78
CA PRO A 440 -26.66 -12.48 33.80
C PRO A 440 -25.69 -13.07 32.77
N VAL A 441 -24.99 -12.20 32.02
CA VAL A 441 -24.02 -12.60 31.00
C VAL A 441 -22.80 -13.25 31.68
N ASP A 442 -22.57 -14.53 31.42
CA ASP A 442 -21.47 -15.30 32.00
C ASP A 442 -20.21 -15.22 31.12
N GLU A 443 -19.06 -14.90 31.71
CA GLU A 443 -17.77 -14.66 30.98
C GLU A 443 -17.25 -15.91 30.25
N THR A 444 -17.74 -17.10 30.61
CA THR A 444 -17.27 -18.39 30.07
C THR A 444 -17.93 -18.79 28.75
N LEU A 445 -19.09 -18.20 28.42
CA LEU A 445 -19.88 -18.52 27.21
C LEU A 445 -19.78 -17.42 26.14
N PHE A 446 -19.38 -16.20 26.54
CA PHE A 446 -19.32 -15.00 25.71
C PHE A 446 -17.93 -14.35 25.84
N ASP A 447 -17.03 -14.65 24.89
CA ASP A 447 -15.71 -14.03 24.86
C ASP A 447 -15.81 -12.63 24.25
N ILE A 448 -16.12 -11.66 25.11
CA ILE A 448 -16.44 -10.26 24.77
C ILE A 448 -15.39 -9.65 23.83
N GLU A 449 -14.11 -9.96 24.07
CA GLU A 449 -13.03 -9.39 23.29
C GLU A 449 -13.07 -9.89 21.84
N LYS A 450 -13.33 -11.19 21.65
CA LYS A 450 -13.37 -11.83 20.33
C LYS A 450 -14.58 -11.38 19.52
N GLU A 451 -15.76 -11.33 20.13
CA GLU A 451 -16.97 -10.89 19.43
C GLU A 451 -16.93 -9.40 19.07
N ILE A 452 -16.45 -8.54 19.97
CA ILE A 452 -16.25 -7.12 19.64
C ILE A 452 -15.25 -6.99 18.49
N ASP A 453 -14.17 -7.75 18.50
CA ASP A 453 -13.17 -7.71 17.44
C ASP A 453 -13.75 -8.14 16.07
N ASP A 454 -14.60 -9.17 16.04
CA ASP A 454 -15.21 -9.70 14.82
C ASP A 454 -16.32 -8.82 14.21
N LEU A 455 -16.70 -7.71 14.84
CA LEU A 455 -17.85 -6.91 14.39
C LEU A 455 -17.56 -5.43 14.24
N LEU A 456 -16.41 -4.98 14.69
CA LEU A 456 -16.02 -3.59 14.61
C LEU A 456 -15.57 -3.23 13.20
N PRO A 457 -16.28 -2.34 12.49
CA PRO A 457 -15.83 -1.89 11.19
C PRO A 457 -14.52 -1.12 11.35
N ILE A 458 -13.56 -1.40 10.48
CA ILE A 458 -12.33 -0.61 10.39
C ILE A 458 -12.72 0.74 9.83
N GLU A 459 -12.44 1.77 10.61
CA GLU A 459 -12.70 3.14 10.22
C GLU A 459 -11.46 3.97 10.49
N VAL A 460 -11.19 4.94 9.63
CA VAL A 460 -10.11 5.90 9.83
C VAL A 460 -10.68 7.21 10.35
N LYS A 461 -9.97 7.83 11.29
CA LYS A 461 -10.24 9.22 11.67
C LYS A 461 -9.39 10.13 10.78
N GLU A 462 -10.00 10.71 9.76
CA GLU A 462 -9.33 11.70 8.90
C GLU A 462 -8.98 12.95 9.71
N GLN A 463 -7.68 13.24 9.84
CA GLN A 463 -7.14 14.41 10.57
C GLN A 463 -5.86 14.93 9.90
N ARG A 464 -5.56 16.21 10.12
CA ARG A 464 -4.43 16.94 9.50
C ARG A 464 -3.17 17.01 10.38
N VAL A 465 -3.34 16.82 11.69
CA VAL A 465 -2.31 17.08 12.69
C VAL A 465 -1.13 16.10 12.58
N SER A 466 -1.37 14.82 12.25
CA SER A 466 -0.28 13.85 12.06
C SER A 466 0.62 14.21 10.88
N ASN A 467 0.02 14.62 9.75
CA ASN A 467 0.74 14.97 8.54
C ASN A 467 1.56 16.25 8.78
N LEU A 468 0.95 17.26 9.41
CA LEU A 468 1.67 18.47 9.81
C LEU A 468 2.83 18.15 10.77
N LEU A 469 2.58 17.35 11.81
CA LEU A 469 3.59 17.01 12.80
C LEU A 469 4.73 16.18 12.19
N GLN A 470 4.41 15.24 11.29
CA GLN A 470 5.42 14.51 10.52
C GLN A 470 6.26 15.44 9.65
N ALA A 471 5.63 16.34 8.87
CA ALA A 471 6.34 17.29 8.01
C ALA A 471 7.24 18.25 8.82
N LEU A 472 6.77 18.70 9.99
CA LEU A 472 7.57 19.49 10.93
C LEU A 472 8.75 18.69 11.49
N MET A 473 8.56 17.41 11.84
CA MET A 473 9.65 16.54 12.27
C MET A 473 10.68 16.31 11.16
N VAL A 474 10.25 16.16 9.90
CA VAL A 474 11.16 16.11 8.73
C VAL A 474 11.91 17.43 8.56
N GLY A 475 11.26 18.58 8.79
CA GLY A 475 11.95 19.87 8.87
C GLY A 475 12.99 19.90 10.01
N GLY A 476 12.67 19.29 11.15
CA GLY A 476 13.60 19.08 12.26
C GLY A 476 14.81 18.20 11.88
N CYS A 477 14.64 17.22 10.99
CA CYS A 477 15.77 16.42 10.46
C CYS A 477 16.79 17.29 9.71
N VAL A 478 16.34 18.34 9.01
CA VAL A 478 17.25 19.28 8.35
C VAL A 478 18.17 19.94 9.38
N ALA A 479 17.62 20.38 10.51
CA ALA A 479 18.42 20.94 11.61
C ALA A 479 19.31 19.86 12.28
N ALA A 480 18.83 18.63 12.37
CA ALA A 480 19.55 17.48 12.92
C ALA A 480 20.54 16.83 11.93
N MET A 481 20.83 17.45 10.79
CA MET A 481 21.79 16.89 9.83
C MET A 481 23.17 16.55 10.39
N PRO A 482 23.77 17.30 11.33
CA PRO A 482 25.03 16.89 11.94
C PRO A 482 24.96 15.51 12.61
N LEU A 483 23.80 15.14 13.15
CA LEU A 483 23.55 13.81 13.71
C LEU A 483 23.27 12.78 12.61
N LEU A 484 22.53 13.15 11.56
CA LEU A 484 22.24 12.23 10.44
C LEU A 484 23.49 11.86 9.63
N LYS A 485 24.50 12.72 9.57
CA LYS A 485 25.83 12.42 8.99
C LYS A 485 26.57 11.29 9.71
N MET A 486 26.15 10.95 10.92
CA MET A 486 26.71 9.81 11.65
C MET A 486 26.24 8.46 11.10
N ILE A 487 25.14 8.45 10.32
CA ILE A 487 24.59 7.23 9.74
C ILE A 487 25.49 6.79 8.56
N PRO A 488 25.99 5.55 8.56
CA PRO A 488 26.78 5.03 7.45
C PRO A 488 25.87 4.74 6.23
N THR A 489 26.40 4.99 5.02
CA THR A 489 25.65 4.78 3.76
C THR A 489 25.26 3.32 3.56
N SER A 490 26.09 2.39 4.05
CA SER A 490 25.83 0.93 4.03
C SER A 490 24.54 0.52 4.72
N VAL A 491 24.16 1.19 5.82
CA VAL A 491 22.90 0.94 6.53
C VAL A 491 21.72 1.42 5.69
N LEU A 492 21.86 2.54 4.96
CA LEU A 492 20.82 3.03 4.05
C LEU A 492 20.55 2.05 2.90
N TRP A 493 21.60 1.42 2.33
CA TRP A 493 21.43 0.37 1.30
C TRP A 493 20.71 -0.87 1.84
N GLY A 494 21.00 -1.27 3.08
CA GLY A 494 20.26 -2.35 3.75
C GLY A 494 18.78 -2.01 3.96
N TYR A 495 18.49 -0.73 4.23
CA TYR A 495 17.13 -0.24 4.37
C TYR A 495 16.38 -0.26 3.03
N PHE A 496 17.02 0.11 1.92
CA PHE A 496 16.39 -0.01 0.59
C PHE A 496 16.03 -1.46 0.25
N ALA A 497 16.94 -2.41 0.52
CA ALA A 497 16.64 -3.84 0.37
C ALA A 497 15.47 -4.27 1.26
N PHE A 498 15.41 -3.76 2.51
CA PHE A 498 14.30 -4.02 3.42
C PHE A 498 12.97 -3.49 2.87
N MET A 499 12.92 -2.24 2.42
CA MET A 499 11.72 -1.64 1.83
C MET A 499 11.24 -2.41 0.59
N ALA A 500 12.16 -2.82 -0.27
CA ALA A 500 11.86 -3.63 -1.45
C ALA A 500 11.15 -4.94 -1.03
N ILE A 501 11.70 -5.67 -0.06
CA ILE A 501 11.10 -6.92 0.43
C ILE A 501 9.78 -6.66 1.18
N GLU A 502 9.68 -5.57 1.94
CA GLU A 502 8.47 -5.19 2.66
C GLU A 502 7.30 -4.92 1.72
N SER A 503 7.56 -4.43 0.50
CA SER A 503 6.54 -4.15 -0.51
C SER A 503 6.00 -5.38 -1.27
N LEU A 504 6.60 -6.57 -1.09
CA LEU A 504 6.16 -7.79 -1.80
C LEU A 504 4.90 -8.44 -1.18
N PRO A 505 4.79 -8.63 0.16
CA PRO A 505 3.59 -9.18 0.77
C PRO A 505 2.39 -8.23 0.62
N GLY A 506 1.24 -8.76 0.19
CA GLY A 506 0.04 -7.98 -0.11
C GLY A 506 -0.15 -7.66 -1.60
N ASN A 507 0.88 -7.90 -2.44
CA ASN A 507 0.74 -7.83 -3.89
C ASN A 507 0.27 -9.17 -4.45
N GLN A 508 -0.96 -9.28 -4.96
CA GLN A 508 -1.48 -10.55 -5.47
C GLN A 508 -0.70 -11.03 -6.69
N PHE A 509 -0.13 -10.12 -7.48
CA PHE A 509 0.75 -10.51 -8.58
C PHE A 509 1.98 -11.27 -8.06
N TRP A 510 2.60 -10.81 -6.96
CA TRP A 510 3.71 -11.54 -6.33
C TRP A 510 3.26 -12.90 -5.77
N GLU A 511 2.09 -12.97 -5.14
CA GLU A 511 1.53 -14.23 -4.66
C GLU A 511 1.22 -15.21 -5.81
N ARG A 512 0.71 -14.71 -6.95
CA ARG A 512 0.50 -15.51 -8.17
C ARG A 512 1.81 -16.02 -8.76
N ILE A 513 2.88 -15.23 -8.74
CA ILE A 513 4.22 -15.67 -9.13
C ILE A 513 4.69 -16.81 -8.21
N LEU A 514 4.54 -16.64 -6.88
CA LEU A 514 4.88 -17.70 -5.91
C LEU A 514 4.05 -18.97 -6.13
N LEU A 515 2.75 -18.83 -6.43
CA LEU A 515 1.86 -19.95 -6.75
C LEU A 515 2.28 -20.67 -8.05
N LEU A 516 2.79 -19.94 -9.05
CA LEU A 516 3.31 -20.53 -10.29
C LEU A 516 4.54 -21.40 -10.03
N PHE A 517 5.44 -20.95 -9.15
CA PHE A 517 6.62 -21.71 -8.72
C PHE A 517 6.32 -22.78 -7.66
N THR A 518 5.11 -22.81 -7.11
CA THR A 518 4.69 -23.84 -6.16
C THR A 518 4.29 -25.12 -6.90
N ALA A 519 4.96 -26.23 -6.54
CA ALA A 519 4.70 -27.55 -7.10
C ALA A 519 3.22 -27.94 -6.96
N PRO A 520 2.58 -28.55 -7.98
CA PRO A 520 1.16 -28.94 -7.93
C PRO A 520 0.79 -29.76 -6.69
N SER A 521 1.70 -30.62 -6.23
CA SER A 521 1.53 -31.46 -5.05
C SER A 521 1.52 -30.70 -3.72
N ARG A 522 1.94 -29.43 -3.65
CA ARG A 522 1.93 -28.63 -2.42
C ARG A 522 0.89 -27.50 -2.44
N ARG A 523 0.16 -27.34 -3.55
CA ARG A 523 -0.84 -26.27 -3.69
C ARG A 523 -2.01 -26.43 -2.72
N PHE A 524 -2.34 -27.66 -2.34
CA PHE A 524 -3.39 -27.91 -1.34
C PHE A 524 -3.02 -27.33 0.05
N LYS A 525 -1.74 -27.29 0.43
CA LYS A 525 -1.30 -26.66 1.68
C LYS A 525 -1.43 -25.14 1.64
N VAL A 526 -1.33 -24.53 0.46
CA VAL A 526 -1.56 -23.10 0.28
C VAL A 526 -3.05 -22.77 0.36
N LEU A 527 -3.92 -23.72 0.01
CA LEU A 527 -5.38 -23.66 0.19
C LEU A 527 -5.81 -23.94 1.65
N GLU A 528 -4.96 -24.59 2.44
CA GLU A 528 -5.22 -24.90 3.86
C GLU A 528 -5.09 -23.65 4.75
N ASP A 529 -4.20 -22.72 4.36
CA ASP A 529 -4.09 -21.38 4.95
C ASP A 529 -5.08 -20.38 4.30
N ASN A 530 -5.27 -19.20 4.91
CA ASN A 530 -6.10 -18.11 4.35
C ASN A 530 -5.61 -17.72 2.94
N HIS A 531 -6.33 -18.17 1.92
CA HIS A 531 -6.02 -17.95 0.52
C HIS A 531 -6.95 -16.92 -0.10
N ALA A 532 -6.51 -16.35 -1.22
CA ALA A 532 -7.31 -15.40 -1.95
C ALA A 532 -8.42 -16.12 -2.73
N THR A 533 -9.61 -15.51 -2.78
CA THR A 533 -10.84 -16.06 -3.37
C THR A 533 -10.69 -16.42 -4.86
N PHE A 534 -9.71 -15.80 -5.55
CA PHE A 534 -9.40 -16.12 -6.95
C PHE A 534 -8.83 -17.54 -7.13
N VAL A 535 -8.22 -18.15 -6.12
CA VAL A 535 -7.63 -19.50 -6.26
C VAL A 535 -8.72 -20.57 -6.38
N GLU A 536 -9.90 -20.32 -5.83
CA GLU A 536 -11.04 -21.25 -5.84
C GLU A 536 -11.94 -21.08 -7.07
N THR A 537 -12.07 -19.85 -7.57
CA THR A 537 -13.06 -19.48 -8.60
C THR A 537 -12.52 -19.61 -10.03
N VAL A 538 -11.23 -19.34 -10.25
CA VAL A 538 -10.66 -19.34 -11.61
C VAL A 538 -9.74 -20.55 -11.86
N PRO A 539 -9.85 -21.23 -13.03
CA PRO A 539 -8.98 -22.35 -13.35
C PRO A 539 -7.49 -21.96 -13.34
N PHE A 540 -6.64 -22.83 -12.77
CA PHE A 540 -5.19 -22.57 -12.64
C PHE A 540 -4.50 -22.22 -13.97
N LYS A 541 -4.92 -22.82 -15.09
CA LYS A 541 -4.36 -22.51 -16.43
C LYS A 541 -4.56 -21.05 -16.80
N THR A 542 -5.71 -20.47 -16.44
CA THR A 542 -6.04 -19.07 -16.69
C THR A 542 -5.22 -18.15 -15.80
N ILE A 543 -5.08 -18.49 -14.50
CA ILE A 543 -4.20 -17.76 -13.57
C ILE A 543 -2.77 -17.74 -14.10
N ALA A 544 -2.25 -18.89 -14.52
CA ALA A 544 -0.89 -19.02 -15.03
C ALA A 544 -0.69 -18.19 -16.31
N MET A 545 -1.61 -18.27 -17.28
CA MET A 545 -1.52 -17.49 -18.52
C MET A 545 -1.55 -15.98 -18.26
N PHE A 546 -2.43 -15.54 -17.35
CA PHE A 546 -2.53 -14.15 -16.94
C PHE A 546 -1.26 -13.65 -16.25
N THR A 547 -0.71 -14.44 -15.33
CA THR A 547 0.51 -14.12 -14.60
C THR A 547 1.72 -14.07 -15.54
N ILE A 548 1.80 -14.98 -16.52
CA ILE A 548 2.86 -14.96 -17.54
C ILE A 548 2.78 -13.68 -18.38
N PHE A 549 1.58 -13.26 -18.77
CA PHE A 549 1.38 -12.00 -19.49
C PHE A 549 1.86 -10.81 -18.66
N GLN A 550 1.45 -10.72 -17.39
CA GLN A 550 1.88 -9.65 -16.47
C GLN A 550 3.40 -9.66 -16.26
N THR A 551 4.02 -10.83 -16.04
CA THR A 551 5.47 -10.97 -15.87
C THR A 551 6.23 -10.56 -17.13
N THR A 552 5.73 -10.94 -18.31
CA THR A 552 6.34 -10.52 -19.58
C THR A 552 6.31 -9.01 -19.73
N TYR A 553 5.17 -8.39 -19.42
CA TYR A 553 5.04 -6.93 -19.46
C TYR A 553 5.95 -6.24 -18.44
N LEU A 554 6.01 -6.74 -17.20
CA LEU A 554 6.90 -6.24 -16.15
C LEU A 554 8.36 -6.28 -16.60
N LEU A 555 8.80 -7.40 -17.19
CA LEU A 555 10.18 -7.55 -17.68
C LEU A 555 10.47 -6.61 -18.85
N ILE A 556 9.50 -6.35 -19.73
CA ILE A 556 9.64 -5.32 -20.78
C ILE A 556 9.80 -3.95 -20.15
N CYS A 557 8.95 -3.57 -19.20
CA CYS A 557 9.07 -2.29 -18.49
C CYS A 557 10.42 -2.17 -17.77
N PHE A 558 10.83 -3.21 -17.05
CA PHE A 558 12.11 -3.26 -16.34
C PHE A 558 13.32 -3.21 -17.28
N GLY A 559 13.27 -3.88 -18.43
CA GLY A 559 14.34 -3.78 -19.44
C GLY A 559 14.42 -2.40 -20.06
N LEU A 560 13.28 -1.73 -20.25
CA LEU A 560 13.23 -0.36 -20.78
C LEU A 560 13.77 0.68 -19.78
N THR A 561 13.66 0.46 -18.46
CA THR A 561 14.22 1.39 -17.46
C THR A 561 15.75 1.46 -17.49
N TRP A 562 16.43 0.45 -18.05
CA TRP A 562 17.88 0.45 -18.19
C TRP A 562 18.37 1.37 -19.32
N ILE A 563 17.49 1.69 -20.28
CA ILE A 563 17.82 2.55 -21.41
C ILE A 563 17.60 4.01 -21.01
N PRO A 564 18.60 4.90 -21.10
CA PRO A 564 18.49 6.29 -20.65
C PRO A 564 17.34 7.09 -21.26
N LEU A 565 16.93 6.79 -22.50
CA LEU A 565 15.83 7.48 -23.18
C LEU A 565 14.47 6.82 -22.87
N ALA A 566 14.41 5.49 -22.84
CA ALA A 566 13.16 4.76 -22.63
C ALA A 566 12.76 4.70 -21.15
N GLY A 567 13.74 4.73 -20.24
CA GLY A 567 13.51 4.81 -18.80
C GLY A 567 12.78 6.09 -18.41
N VAL A 568 12.91 7.17 -19.18
CA VAL A 568 12.17 8.43 -18.98
C VAL A 568 10.68 8.26 -19.35
N MET A 569 10.34 7.30 -20.21
CA MET A 569 8.96 7.02 -20.63
C MET A 569 8.24 5.98 -19.75
N PHE A 570 8.86 5.51 -18.68
CA PHE A 570 8.28 4.44 -17.85
C PHE A 570 6.85 4.73 -17.33
N PRO A 571 6.45 5.96 -16.95
CA PRO A 571 5.09 6.23 -16.47
C PRO A 571 4.06 6.14 -17.58
N LEU A 572 4.45 6.52 -18.80
CA LEU A 572 3.61 6.37 -20.00
C LEU A 572 3.40 4.90 -20.33
N MET A 573 4.41 4.05 -20.13
CA MET A 573 4.25 2.61 -20.28
C MET A 573 3.25 2.05 -19.27
N ILE A 574 3.25 2.52 -18.03
CA ILE A 574 2.27 2.06 -17.03
C ILE A 574 0.87 2.56 -17.37
N MET A 575 0.73 3.80 -17.85
CA MET A 575 -0.55 4.29 -18.37
C MET A 575 -1.06 3.49 -19.57
N PHE A 576 -0.17 2.97 -20.42
CA PHE A 576 -0.54 2.11 -21.55
C PHE A 576 -1.13 0.75 -21.10
N LEU A 577 -0.90 0.30 -19.87
CA LEU A 577 -1.59 -0.88 -19.32
C LEU A 577 -3.10 -0.67 -19.22
N VAL A 578 -3.58 0.57 -19.02
CA VAL A 578 -5.01 0.87 -18.90
C VAL A 578 -5.78 0.54 -20.20
N PRO A 579 -5.40 1.04 -21.39
CA PRO A 579 -6.03 0.65 -22.64
C PRO A 579 -5.77 -0.82 -23.01
N VAL A 580 -4.58 -1.37 -22.69
CA VAL A 580 -4.31 -2.81 -22.87
C VAL A 580 -5.32 -3.63 -22.07
N ARG A 581 -5.59 -3.26 -20.82
CA ARG A 581 -6.62 -3.88 -19.98
C ARG A 581 -8.03 -3.68 -20.53
N GLN A 582 -8.35 -2.50 -21.08
CA GLN A 582 -9.70 -2.21 -21.56
C GLN A 582 -10.03 -2.90 -22.89
N TYR A 583 -9.06 -3.06 -23.80
CA TYR A 583 -9.31 -3.53 -25.17
C TYR A 583 -8.68 -4.89 -25.50
N ILE A 584 -7.53 -5.21 -24.92
CA ILE A 584 -6.76 -6.42 -25.26
C ILE A 584 -7.12 -7.57 -24.32
N LEU A 585 -7.12 -7.34 -23.01
CA LEU A 585 -7.41 -8.39 -22.02
C LEU A 585 -8.80 -9.06 -22.18
N PRO A 586 -9.90 -8.33 -22.45
CA PRO A 586 -11.22 -8.93 -22.65
C PRO A 586 -11.35 -9.76 -23.93
N ARG A 587 -10.41 -9.64 -24.89
CA ARG A 587 -10.37 -10.51 -26.07
C ARG A 587 -9.79 -11.89 -25.78
N PHE A 588 -8.90 -12.00 -24.79
CA PHE A 588 -8.20 -13.25 -24.46
C PHE A 588 -8.83 -14.00 -23.29
N PHE A 589 -9.49 -13.30 -22.36
CA PHE A 589 -10.04 -13.89 -21.13
C PHE A 589 -11.55 -13.70 -21.04
N LYS A 590 -12.27 -14.69 -20.51
CA LYS A 590 -13.70 -14.55 -20.20
C LYS A 590 -13.90 -13.46 -19.15
N SER A 591 -14.93 -12.62 -19.34
CA SER A 591 -15.19 -11.46 -18.47
C SER A 591 -15.34 -11.81 -16.99
N ALA A 592 -15.93 -12.97 -16.65
CA ALA A 592 -16.04 -13.42 -15.25
C ALA A 592 -14.67 -13.71 -14.61
N HIS A 593 -13.79 -14.46 -15.30
CA HIS A 593 -12.45 -14.74 -14.79
C HIS A 593 -11.57 -13.49 -14.72
N LEU A 594 -11.77 -12.55 -15.65
CA LEU A 594 -11.07 -11.27 -15.62
C LEU A 594 -11.54 -10.42 -14.44
N GLN A 595 -12.83 -10.41 -14.16
CA GLN A 595 -13.39 -9.68 -13.04
C GLN A 595 -12.87 -10.23 -11.71
N ASP A 596 -12.69 -11.53 -11.52
CA ASP A 596 -12.14 -12.07 -10.27
C ASP A 596 -10.61 -11.87 -10.15
N LEU A 597 -9.89 -11.82 -11.28
CA LEU A 597 -8.42 -11.63 -11.32
C LEU A 597 -7.97 -10.16 -11.28
N ASP A 598 -8.87 -9.24 -11.62
CA ASP A 598 -8.67 -7.79 -11.72
C ASP A 598 -9.72 -7.01 -10.91
N ALA A 599 -10.54 -7.71 -10.12
CA ALA A 599 -11.38 -7.11 -9.10
C ALA A 599 -10.45 -6.29 -8.22
N ALA A 600 -10.80 -5.01 -8.10
CA ALA A 600 -10.16 -4.20 -7.08
C ALA A 600 -10.43 -4.86 -5.72
N GLU A 601 -9.53 -4.64 -4.76
CA GLU A 601 -9.56 -5.28 -3.42
C GLU A 601 -10.92 -5.21 -2.70
N TYR A 602 -11.77 -4.25 -3.09
CA TYR A 602 -13.13 -4.04 -2.58
C TYR A 602 -14.27 -4.81 -3.31
N GLU A 603 -14.00 -5.53 -4.40
CA GLU A 603 -14.97 -6.35 -5.15
C GLU A 603 -14.86 -7.85 -4.83
N GLU A 604 -13.88 -8.26 -4.01
CA GLU A 604 -13.70 -9.67 -3.64
C GLU A 604 -14.82 -10.16 -2.72
N ALA A 605 -15.48 -11.24 -3.13
CA ALA A 605 -16.30 -12.03 -2.21
C ALA A 605 -15.41 -12.62 -1.10
N PRO A 606 -15.92 -12.75 0.14
CA PRO A 606 -15.17 -13.35 1.24
C PRO A 606 -14.75 -14.78 0.88
N ALA A 607 -13.52 -15.16 1.26
CA ALA A 607 -13.02 -16.52 1.07
C ALA A 607 -13.93 -17.52 1.80
N LEU A 608 -14.35 -18.58 1.12
CA LEU A 608 -15.19 -19.61 1.71
C LEU A 608 -14.30 -20.57 2.53
N PRO A 609 -14.74 -21.04 3.71
CA PRO A 609 -14.03 -22.09 4.42
C PRO A 609 -13.98 -23.36 3.57
N PHE A 610 -12.82 -24.03 3.53
CA PHE A 610 -12.58 -25.25 2.75
C PHE A 610 -13.65 -26.35 2.95
N ASN A 611 -14.25 -26.42 4.15
CA ASN A 611 -15.29 -27.38 4.49
C ASN A 611 -16.64 -27.18 3.74
N LEU A 612 -16.85 -26.05 3.06
CA LEU A 612 -18.05 -25.76 2.28
C LEU A 612 -17.89 -26.01 0.77
N ALA A 613 -16.66 -26.25 0.28
CA ALA A 613 -16.35 -26.31 -1.15
C ALA A 613 -16.40 -27.73 -1.76
N VAL A 614 -16.69 -28.76 -0.96
CA VAL A 614 -16.76 -30.16 -1.44
C VAL A 614 -18.22 -30.65 -1.41
N PRO A 615 -18.85 -30.99 -2.55
CA PRO A 615 -20.09 -31.74 -2.54
C PRO A 615 -19.81 -33.12 -1.94
N GLU A 616 -20.53 -33.49 -0.88
CA GLU A 616 -20.45 -34.80 -0.23
C GLU A 616 -20.52 -35.94 -1.26
N ALA A 617 -19.42 -36.66 -1.41
CA ALA A 617 -19.37 -37.99 -1.97
C ALA A 617 -18.40 -38.83 -1.13
N GLU A 618 -18.99 -39.65 -0.26
CA GLU A 618 -18.51 -40.92 0.31
C GLU A 618 -17.00 -41.11 0.57
N MET A 619 -16.59 -41.18 1.84
CA MET A 619 -15.91 -42.35 2.41
C MET A 619 -15.86 -42.24 3.94
N GLY A 620 -16.27 -43.31 4.64
CA GLY A 620 -16.34 -43.35 6.09
C GLY A 620 -15.10 -43.88 6.82
N SER A 621 -15.23 -43.78 8.14
CA SER A 621 -14.60 -44.57 9.22
C SER A 621 -13.27 -44.10 9.86
N THR A 622 -13.41 -43.74 11.14
CA THR A 622 -12.53 -43.99 12.31
C THR A 622 -11.14 -43.36 12.38
N ALA A 623 -11.01 -42.35 13.24
CA ALA A 623 -9.96 -42.29 14.27
C ALA A 623 -10.32 -41.28 15.38
N SER A 624 -10.26 -41.74 16.62
CA SER A 624 -10.38 -40.99 17.88
C SER A 624 -9.05 -40.33 18.30
N TYR A 625 -9.12 -39.47 19.33
CA TYR A 625 -8.06 -38.81 20.13
C TYR A 625 -7.83 -37.30 19.85
N PRO A 626 -7.32 -36.52 20.83
CA PRO A 626 -8.05 -35.98 21.97
C PRO A 626 -8.12 -34.45 21.92
N CYS A 627 -9.16 -33.90 22.52
CA CYS A 627 -9.31 -32.47 22.77
C CYS A 627 -8.40 -32.07 23.93
N ASP A 628 -7.41 -31.20 23.70
CA ASP A 628 -7.02 -30.13 24.62
C ASP A 628 -5.87 -29.27 24.05
N SER A 629 -6.00 -27.96 24.28
CA SER A 629 -4.94 -26.93 24.24
C SER A 629 -4.20 -26.67 22.93
N GLU A 630 -4.63 -25.62 22.21
CA GLU A 630 -3.82 -24.63 21.44
C GLU A 630 -4.68 -23.96 20.35
N ILE A 631 -5.68 -23.15 20.74
CA ILE A 631 -6.44 -22.28 19.81
C ILE A 631 -6.44 -20.85 20.36
N LEU A 632 -5.26 -20.31 20.64
CA LEU A 632 -5.09 -18.90 21.03
C LEU A 632 -4.07 -18.14 20.18
N ASP A 633 -3.55 -18.74 19.10
CA ASP A 633 -2.40 -18.20 18.35
C ASP A 633 -2.71 -17.85 16.89
N GLU A 634 -3.95 -17.97 16.42
CA GLU A 634 -4.25 -17.81 14.99
C GLU A 634 -4.86 -16.45 14.60
N TYR A 635 -5.15 -15.58 15.57
CA TYR A 635 -5.78 -14.29 15.30
C TYR A 635 -4.88 -13.15 15.77
N ILE A 636 -4.43 -12.37 14.77
CA ILE A 636 -3.94 -10.98 14.80
C ILE A 636 -2.54 -10.83 14.18
N THR A 637 -2.55 -10.25 12.97
CA THR A 637 -1.45 -9.86 12.07
C THR A 637 -0.76 -10.97 11.27
N ARG A 638 -1.53 -11.67 10.41
CA ARG A 638 -0.94 -12.35 9.23
C ARG A 638 -0.41 -11.29 8.26
N SER A 639 0.67 -11.62 7.56
CA SER A 639 1.61 -10.75 6.82
C SER A 639 1.06 -9.82 5.72
N ARG A 640 -0.26 -9.68 5.61
CA ARG A 640 -0.97 -8.80 4.68
C ARG A 640 -1.46 -7.48 5.31
N GLY A 641 -1.56 -7.40 6.64
CA GLY A 641 -2.20 -6.24 7.28
C GLY A 641 -3.66 -6.02 6.86
N GLU A 642 -4.29 -7.01 6.24
CA GLU A 642 -5.72 -7.09 5.97
C GLU A 642 -6.43 -7.62 7.22
N PHE A 643 -7.53 -6.97 7.58
CA PHE A 643 -8.49 -7.49 8.55
C PHE A 643 -9.58 -8.21 7.74
N ARG A 644 -9.59 -9.55 7.78
CA ARG A 644 -10.69 -10.34 7.21
C ARG A 644 -11.54 -10.87 8.35
N HIS A 645 -12.83 -10.56 8.32
CA HIS A 645 -13.82 -11.14 9.22
C HIS A 645 -14.06 -12.61 8.83
N THR A 646 -13.80 -13.54 9.74
CA THR A 646 -14.37 -14.90 9.62
C THR A 646 -15.74 -14.89 10.26
N CYS A 647 -16.81 -14.77 9.47
CA CYS A 647 -18.13 -15.14 9.95
C CYS A 647 -18.17 -16.67 10.10
N SER A 648 -18.04 -17.16 11.33
CA SER A 648 -18.36 -18.54 11.67
C SER A 648 -19.85 -18.62 12.04
N PRO A 649 -20.71 -19.27 11.24
CA PRO A 649 -22.00 -19.69 11.75
C PRO A 649 -21.75 -20.83 12.75
N LYS A 650 -21.82 -20.53 14.05
CA LYS A 650 -21.93 -21.55 15.11
C LYS A 650 -23.22 -22.33 14.89
N VAL A 651 -23.14 -23.48 14.22
CA VAL A 651 -24.23 -24.47 14.16
C VAL A 651 -24.07 -25.40 15.35
N THR A 652 -24.84 -25.18 16.41
CA THR A 652 -25.05 -26.18 17.46
C THR A 652 -26.03 -27.23 16.94
N SER A 653 -25.51 -28.40 16.60
CA SER A 653 -26.29 -29.56 16.22
C SER A 653 -26.92 -30.25 17.44
N SER A 654 -28.24 -30.16 17.60
CA SER A 654 -29.03 -31.19 18.29
C SER A 654 -30.48 -31.22 17.78
N THR A 655 -30.70 -32.15 16.85
CA THR A 655 -31.87 -33.03 16.69
C THR A 655 -33.28 -32.43 16.60
N SER A 656 -33.87 -32.48 15.40
CA SER A 656 -34.95 -33.41 15.01
C SER A 656 -35.63 -32.93 13.73
N THR A 657 -35.82 -33.85 12.79
CA THR A 657 -36.56 -33.65 11.54
C THR A 657 -38.00 -33.26 11.86
N PRO A 658 -38.58 -32.28 11.14
CA PRO A 658 -39.73 -32.66 10.31
C PRO A 658 -39.87 -31.89 9.00
N GLY A 659 -40.43 -32.59 8.00
CA GLY A 659 -41.48 -32.05 7.15
C GLY A 659 -41.10 -30.98 6.13
N PHE A 660 -40.75 -31.46 4.93
CA PHE A 660 -40.82 -30.74 3.66
C PHE A 660 -42.05 -29.80 3.57
N ASN A 661 -41.82 -28.49 3.39
CA ASN A 661 -42.80 -27.63 2.73
C ASN A 661 -42.10 -26.51 1.97
N ARG A 662 -42.28 -26.51 0.65
CA ARG A 662 -41.52 -25.76 -0.34
C ARG A 662 -42.34 -24.56 -0.78
N ASN A 663 -42.07 -23.38 -0.22
CA ASN A 663 -42.55 -22.10 -0.75
C ASN A 663 -41.36 -21.13 -0.87
N LEU A 664 -40.75 -21.10 -2.06
CA LEU A 664 -39.77 -20.09 -2.44
C LEU A 664 -40.51 -18.86 -2.98
N SER A 665 -40.46 -17.75 -2.26
CA SER A 665 -40.78 -16.43 -2.78
C SER A 665 -39.59 -15.90 -3.59
N GLN A 666 -39.78 -15.80 -4.91
CA GLN A 666 -38.87 -15.14 -5.86
C GLN A 666 -38.70 -13.65 -5.51
N VAL A 667 -37.46 -13.19 -5.39
CA VAL A 667 -37.10 -11.77 -5.52
C VAL A 667 -36.53 -11.55 -6.92
N PHE A 668 -37.27 -10.75 -7.69
CA PHE A 668 -36.97 -10.34 -9.07
C PHE A 668 -35.86 -9.27 -9.11
N SER A 669 -34.96 -9.37 -10.08
CA SER A 669 -34.12 -8.25 -10.56
C SER A 669 -34.72 -7.67 -11.85
N PRO A 670 -34.82 -6.33 -12.02
CA PRO A 670 -35.47 -5.73 -13.19
C PRO A 670 -34.47 -5.25 -14.27
N ARG A 671 -34.76 -5.64 -15.52
CA ARG A 671 -34.60 -4.94 -16.84
C ARG A 671 -34.22 -5.95 -17.94
N VAL A 672 -35.19 -6.45 -18.73
CA VAL A 672 -35.74 -5.89 -20.02
C VAL A 672 -34.64 -5.88 -21.11
N ASN A 673 -34.56 -6.77 -22.11
CA ASN A 673 -35.50 -7.37 -23.07
C ASN A 673 -35.81 -6.47 -24.29
N GLU A 674 -35.18 -6.75 -25.43
CA GLU A 674 -35.61 -6.57 -26.84
C GLU A 674 -34.53 -7.28 -27.69
N ARG A 675 -34.75 -8.13 -28.71
CA ARG A 675 -35.91 -8.51 -29.55
C ARG A 675 -35.59 -9.82 -30.32
N ARG A 676 -36.66 -10.59 -30.62
CA ARG A 676 -36.96 -11.48 -31.79
C ARG A 676 -35.86 -12.40 -32.37
N GLY A 677 -36.09 -13.65 -32.76
CA GLY A 677 -37.30 -14.42 -33.05
C GLY A 677 -36.92 -15.60 -34.00
N GLU A 678 -37.85 -16.53 -34.23
CA GLU A 678 -37.77 -17.77 -35.06
C GLU A 678 -37.15 -18.99 -34.35
N MET A 679 -37.89 -19.92 -33.72
CA MET A 679 -39.00 -20.80 -34.11
C MET A 679 -38.54 -22.05 -34.90
N SER A 680 -38.37 -23.16 -34.19
CA SER A 680 -38.33 -24.53 -34.74
C SER A 680 -39.68 -24.93 -35.32
N PRO A 681 -39.72 -25.94 -36.21
CA PRO A 681 -40.88 -26.81 -36.35
C PRO A 681 -40.59 -28.25 -35.87
N ARG A 682 -41.58 -28.82 -35.20
CA ARG A 682 -41.76 -30.27 -34.98
C ARG A 682 -42.54 -30.88 -36.16
N LEU A 683 -42.45 -32.23 -36.26
CA LEU A 683 -43.52 -33.24 -36.47
C LEU A 683 -43.54 -34.11 -37.77
N ALA A 684 -43.72 -35.43 -37.48
CA ALA A 684 -44.29 -36.55 -38.28
C ALA A 684 -43.43 -37.18 -39.40
N GLY A 685 -43.35 -38.50 -39.65
CA GLY A 685 -43.98 -39.73 -39.13
C GLY A 685 -43.69 -40.94 -40.07
N LYS A 686 -44.04 -42.17 -39.63
CA LYS A 686 -43.98 -43.52 -40.30
C LYS A 686 -42.63 -44.28 -40.20
N GLY A 687 -42.54 -45.58 -39.89
CA GLY A 687 -43.53 -46.61 -39.56
C GLY A 687 -42.86 -47.99 -39.31
N LYS A 688 -43.57 -48.83 -38.53
CA LYS A 688 -43.65 -50.31 -38.47
C LYS A 688 -42.41 -51.23 -38.46
N ASN A 689 -42.50 -52.18 -37.50
CA ASN A 689 -42.10 -53.59 -37.47
C ASN A 689 -40.76 -54.00 -36.81
N SER A 690 -40.94 -54.60 -35.63
CA SER A 690 -40.19 -55.69 -34.96
C SER A 690 -39.75 -56.82 -35.93
N PRO A 691 -38.80 -57.73 -35.57
CA PRO A 691 -38.70 -58.37 -34.26
C PRO A 691 -37.29 -58.64 -33.68
N LYS A 692 -37.28 -58.86 -32.36
CA LYS A 692 -36.23 -59.54 -31.58
C LYS A 692 -36.14 -61.04 -31.98
N PRO A 693 -35.03 -61.73 -31.65
CA PRO A 693 -35.01 -62.47 -30.38
C PRO A 693 -33.68 -62.33 -29.62
N SER A 694 -33.81 -62.26 -28.29
CA SER A 694 -32.75 -62.65 -27.33
C SER A 694 -32.74 -64.18 -27.21
N PRO A 695 -31.68 -64.83 -26.70
CA PRO A 695 -31.74 -65.15 -25.26
C PRO A 695 -30.38 -65.24 -24.51
N LEU A 696 -30.46 -64.85 -23.22
CA LEU A 696 -29.94 -65.50 -22.01
C LEU A 696 -28.46 -65.93 -21.84
N ASN A 697 -27.82 -65.24 -20.89
CA ASN A 697 -27.09 -65.76 -19.69
C ASN A 697 -25.74 -66.52 -19.87
N PRO A 698 -24.96 -66.73 -18.78
CA PRO A 698 -24.47 -65.78 -17.78
C PRO A 698 -22.98 -66.04 -17.42
N SER A 699 -22.37 -65.22 -16.55
CA SER A 699 -21.21 -65.56 -15.67
C SER A 699 -19.89 -65.98 -16.37
N SER A 700 -18.67 -65.81 -15.86
CA SER A 700 -18.07 -65.36 -14.61
C SER A 700 -16.58 -65.14 -14.88
N SER A 701 -15.91 -64.46 -13.95
CA SER A 701 -14.53 -64.74 -13.49
C SER A 701 -13.36 -64.68 -14.50
N SER A 702 -12.62 -63.55 -14.44
CA SER A 702 -11.19 -63.43 -14.01
C SER A 702 -10.12 -64.45 -14.48
N PRO A 703 -8.81 -64.17 -14.35
CA PRO A 703 -8.03 -62.92 -14.42
C PRO A 703 -6.76 -63.10 -15.32
N SER A 704 -5.83 -62.15 -15.22
CA SER A 704 -4.40 -62.21 -15.63
C SER A 704 -4.09 -62.03 -17.12
N LYS A 705 -3.53 -60.88 -17.49
CA LYS A 705 -2.14 -60.49 -17.26
C LYS A 705 -2.01 -58.98 -17.19
#